data_AF-A0A4Q1C6K4-F1
#
_entry.id   AF-A0A4Q1C6K4-F1
#
_cell.length_a   1.000
_cell.length_b   1.000
_cell.length_c   1.000
_cell.angle_alpha   90.00
_cell.angle_beta   90.00
_cell.angle_gamma   90.00
#
_symmetry.space_group_name_H-M   'P 1'
#
loop_
_entity.id
_entity.type
_entity.pdbx_description
1 polymer ?
#
loop_
_entity_poly.entity_id
_entity_poly.type
_entity_poly.pdbx_seq_one_letter_code
_entity_poly.pdbx_strand_id
1 'polypeptide(L)'
;MRRPLLFLLLLALQGLGRLAGAPAGAEAVLVVSGDMHSAYDRTAQFVALVDRLKAEHPALPVAVLLNGDTQEYGNALARRSGGEIDFALYAALVRRAPVILNLGNHEADYFALEETVLRAEAVGVKVIGNIVNRGTGQPFAPASVSLALGGHTATVVGLAPDALATYRVAVRPSLDLADPVVWAKEHFPRLLGAGTEGNAANPPALPIVLSHCGLGADRELLKLVPEGTLFSGAHSHLRFVESFERTVYFHTGTWMQHIALAWLCRDEAGALRWQVEPVPVPADGPVDPELAAVIRDVRERWLIPEDRAVVGQTKRAMDTAEAARFAAQVIREGAKADAAFVGNTTFGSGLPAGDVTQLEFDACVRFDGSIYTASIDGARLRALLLAANQGPDTPFAARGGEFNHAVGPEVIEDAHRYRIATTDWGAKNTARYFGEPAIAWTERPELRLKTLVRARLVRDRVLAFPATAEQSPSQTATLDPETLVEFGRRLFEAYAPDEIQEEFEFPSKQEWDEFAARLQAALESNDLRRLAAYEPEARAALLALRALPEYGDYADWLTERLDYITAAQQAVAAPAPKPAPPAPPPIPPTPGPAKPDPAPKPALPSAPAEIPSYALWLDRMKTRAVPARAPALLPRLQRVFAEEGVPAELVWLAETESTFNPAARSPVGARGLFQLMPETAKSLGLQTFLPDERTDPEKSARAAARYLRYLHGRFGDWPLVLAAYNAGEGRVWRTLKSGNASTFGEIAGALPAETRMYVPKVLATIATRAGVPPDRLAVPGA
;
A
#
# COMPACT_ATOMS: atom_id res chain seq x y z
N MET A 1 30.93 -41.54 33.05
CA MET A 1 30.71 -40.34 33.89
C MET A 1 31.25 -39.11 33.18
N ARG A 2 30.38 -38.14 32.85
CA ARG A 2 30.65 -36.68 32.88
C ARG A 2 29.32 -35.93 32.78
N ARG A 3 29.23 -34.86 33.58
CA ARG A 3 28.06 -34.05 33.99
C ARG A 3 27.67 -32.98 32.94
N PRO A 4 26.48 -32.36 33.05
CA PRO A 4 25.74 -31.79 31.92
C PRO A 4 26.11 -30.35 31.55
N LEU A 5 25.78 -30.00 30.30
CA LEU A 5 25.60 -28.64 29.78
C LEU A 5 24.57 -27.88 30.63
N LEU A 6 25.01 -27.13 31.64
CA LEU A 6 24.17 -26.11 32.30
C LEU A 6 24.90 -24.77 32.47
N PHE A 7 26.15 -24.66 32.01
CA PHE A 7 26.99 -23.49 32.28
C PHE A 7 27.14 -22.51 31.11
N LEU A 8 26.65 -22.87 29.92
CA LEU A 8 26.74 -22.01 28.72
C LEU A 8 25.52 -21.09 28.52
N LEU A 9 24.42 -21.29 29.27
CA LEU A 9 23.25 -20.41 29.19
C LEU A 9 23.37 -19.13 30.07
N LEU A 10 24.23 -19.15 31.08
CA LEU A 10 24.35 -18.07 32.07
C LEU A 10 25.32 -16.95 31.67
N LEU A 11 26.23 -17.20 30.73
CA LEU A 11 27.23 -16.20 30.28
C LEU A 11 26.73 -15.31 29.14
N ALA A 12 25.68 -15.71 28.41
CA ALA A 12 25.06 -14.89 27.36
C ALA A 12 24.18 -13.74 27.91
N LEU A 13 23.87 -13.74 29.21
CA LEU A 13 23.01 -12.74 29.86
C LEU A 13 23.76 -11.52 30.42
N GLN A 14 25.09 -11.50 30.36
CA GLN A 14 25.90 -10.43 31.00
C GLN A 14 26.23 -9.23 30.11
N GLY A 15 25.85 -9.26 28.81
CA GLY A 15 26.07 -8.16 27.87
C GLY A 15 24.84 -7.28 27.61
N LEU A 16 23.70 -7.57 28.25
CA LEU A 16 22.42 -6.91 27.98
C LEU A 16 22.08 -5.99 29.15
N GLY A 17 21.95 -4.68 28.89
CA GLY A 17 21.48 -3.71 29.89
C GLY A 17 20.26 -4.27 30.63
N ARG A 18 20.27 -4.26 31.97
CA ARG A 18 19.20 -4.83 32.79
C ARG A 18 17.86 -4.21 32.39
N LEU A 19 16.84 -5.02 32.11
CA LEU A 19 15.46 -4.54 32.27
C LEU A 19 15.33 -4.05 33.73
N ALA A 20 14.56 -3.00 33.99
CA ALA A 20 14.35 -2.58 35.36
C ALA A 20 13.87 -3.79 36.18
N GLY A 21 14.51 -4.03 37.32
CA GLY A 21 14.15 -5.17 38.16
C GLY A 21 12.70 -5.04 38.60
N ALA A 22 11.97 -6.16 38.63
CA ALA A 22 10.60 -6.20 39.13
C ALA A 22 10.44 -5.35 40.40
N PRO A 23 9.45 -4.45 40.46
CA PRO A 23 9.21 -3.64 41.63
C PRO A 23 8.98 -4.50 42.88
N ALA A 24 9.26 -3.92 44.05
CA ALA A 24 8.97 -4.58 45.32
C ALA A 24 7.47 -4.96 45.39
N GLY A 25 7.18 -6.20 45.78
CA GLY A 25 5.81 -6.69 45.88
C GLY A 25 5.12 -7.00 44.55
N ALA A 26 5.86 -7.14 43.44
CA ALA A 26 5.30 -7.58 42.16
C ALA A 26 4.69 -8.99 42.26
N GLU A 27 3.44 -9.15 41.79
CA GLU A 27 2.68 -10.41 41.81
C GLU A 27 2.30 -10.88 40.40
N ALA A 28 2.32 -10.01 39.40
CA ALA A 28 2.18 -10.33 37.98
C ALA A 28 2.73 -9.20 37.10
N VAL A 29 2.99 -9.48 35.82
CA VAL A 29 3.39 -8.47 34.84
C VAL A 29 2.65 -8.67 33.52
N LEU A 30 2.16 -7.56 32.97
CA LEU A 30 1.55 -7.51 31.65
C LEU A 30 2.50 -6.78 30.70
N VAL A 31 2.70 -7.36 29.53
CA VAL A 31 3.46 -6.77 28.43
C VAL A 31 2.46 -6.17 27.45
N VAL A 32 2.40 -4.85 27.35
CA VAL A 32 1.37 -4.15 26.58
C VAL A 32 2.00 -3.42 25.39
N SER A 33 1.39 -3.55 24.20
CA SER A 33 1.77 -2.81 23.00
C SER A 33 0.52 -2.48 22.17
N GLY A 34 0.40 -1.24 21.70
CA GLY A 34 -0.58 -0.83 20.70
C GLY A 34 0.10 -0.17 19.50
N ASP A 35 -0.65 0.03 18.42
CA ASP A 35 -0.20 0.76 17.22
C ASP A 35 1.11 0.18 16.63
N MET A 36 1.19 -1.15 16.51
CA MET A 36 2.42 -1.84 16.09
C MET A 36 2.69 -1.72 14.59
N HIS A 37 1.63 -1.61 13.78
CA HIS A 37 1.65 -1.30 12.34
C HIS A 37 2.68 -2.14 11.55
N SER A 38 2.72 -3.45 11.78
CA SER A 38 3.63 -4.38 11.13
C SER A 38 5.11 -3.94 11.15
N ALA A 39 5.59 -3.45 12.30
CA ALA A 39 6.99 -3.04 12.50
C ALA A 39 7.96 -4.24 12.55
N TYR A 40 8.22 -4.84 11.37
CA TYR A 40 8.98 -6.08 11.21
C TYR A 40 10.43 -6.04 11.69
N ASP A 41 11.03 -4.85 11.83
CA ASP A 41 12.38 -4.69 12.38
C ASP A 41 12.45 -4.83 13.91
N ARG A 42 11.30 -4.89 14.61
CA ARG A 42 11.23 -4.94 16.08
C ARG A 42 10.45 -6.14 16.62
N THR A 43 9.82 -6.92 15.76
CA THR A 43 8.90 -7.98 16.18
C THR A 43 9.64 -9.16 16.82
N ALA A 44 10.80 -9.53 16.28
CA ALA A 44 11.63 -10.57 16.89
C ALA A 44 12.25 -10.12 18.22
N GLN A 45 12.57 -8.83 18.35
CA GLN A 45 13.09 -8.23 19.57
C GLN A 45 12.02 -8.17 20.66
N PHE A 46 10.77 -7.90 20.27
CA PHE A 46 9.65 -7.95 21.19
C PHE A 46 9.47 -9.35 21.80
N VAL A 47 9.56 -10.40 20.98
CA VAL A 47 9.48 -11.79 21.46
C VAL A 47 10.67 -12.13 22.39
N ALA A 48 11.89 -11.73 22.02
CA ALA A 48 13.06 -11.93 22.87
C ALA A 48 12.96 -11.21 24.21
N LEU A 49 12.33 -10.02 24.24
CA LEU A 49 12.07 -9.28 25.47
C LEU A 49 11.11 -10.06 26.38
N VAL A 50 10.06 -10.67 25.84
CA VAL A 50 9.14 -11.53 26.61
C VAL A 50 9.89 -12.74 27.19
N ASP A 51 10.75 -13.39 26.41
CA ASP A 51 11.58 -14.50 26.90
C ASP A 51 12.50 -14.08 28.03
N ARG A 52 13.16 -12.92 27.87
CA ARG A 52 14.03 -12.34 28.89
C ARG A 52 13.26 -12.04 30.17
N LEU A 53 12.08 -11.40 30.07
CA LEU A 53 11.24 -11.08 31.21
C LEU A 53 10.87 -12.35 32.00
N LYS A 54 10.49 -13.42 31.30
CA LYS A 54 10.20 -14.72 31.93
C LYS A 54 11.43 -15.37 32.56
N ALA A 55 12.60 -15.22 31.94
CA ALA A 55 13.85 -15.78 32.47
C ALA A 55 14.32 -15.04 33.73
N GLU A 56 14.17 -13.72 33.76
CA GLU A 56 14.51 -12.86 34.91
C GLU A 56 13.48 -12.99 36.05
N HIS A 57 12.22 -13.31 35.73
CA HIS A 57 11.12 -13.44 36.70
C HIS A 57 10.31 -14.73 36.54
N PRO A 58 10.90 -15.93 36.74
CA PRO A 58 10.26 -17.20 36.44
C PRO A 58 9.05 -17.54 37.33
N ALA A 59 8.91 -16.87 38.48
CA ALA A 59 7.80 -17.07 39.41
C ALA A 59 6.60 -16.14 39.14
N LEU A 60 6.75 -15.11 38.29
CA LEU A 60 5.69 -14.16 38.02
C LEU A 60 4.84 -14.63 36.83
N PRO A 61 3.50 -14.61 36.96
CA PRO A 61 2.60 -14.69 35.81
C PRO A 61 2.89 -13.56 34.81
N VAL A 62 3.07 -13.93 33.54
CA VAL A 62 3.27 -13.00 32.42
C VAL A 62 2.13 -13.17 31.42
N ALA A 63 1.54 -12.08 30.94
CA ALA A 63 0.60 -12.07 29.83
C ALA A 63 0.89 -10.92 28.86
N VAL A 64 0.48 -11.05 27.60
CA VAL A 64 0.71 -10.06 26.54
C VAL A 64 -0.63 -9.47 26.10
N LEU A 65 -0.73 -8.15 26.08
CA LEU A 65 -1.91 -7.41 25.63
C LEU A 65 -1.56 -6.57 24.40
N LEU A 66 -2.23 -6.85 23.28
CA LEU A 66 -2.07 -6.12 22.03
C LEU A 66 -3.29 -5.19 21.84
N ASN A 67 -3.09 -3.87 21.83
CA ASN A 67 -4.17 -2.89 21.80
C ASN A 67 -4.40 -2.28 20.42
N GLY A 68 -4.85 -3.11 19.47
CA GLY A 68 -5.22 -2.71 18.11
C GLY A 68 -4.07 -2.21 17.23
N ASP A 69 -4.37 -2.06 15.95
CA ASP A 69 -3.45 -1.64 14.89
C ASP A 69 -2.14 -2.42 14.88
N THR A 70 -2.26 -3.74 14.95
CA THR A 70 -1.12 -4.66 14.83
C THR A 70 -0.66 -4.82 13.38
N GLN A 71 -1.56 -4.61 12.43
CA GLN A 71 -1.36 -4.76 10.98
C GLN A 71 -1.23 -3.39 10.30
N GLU A 72 -0.64 -3.34 9.10
CA GLU A 72 -0.50 -2.12 8.30
C GLU A 72 -0.43 -2.43 6.80
N TYR A 73 -1.51 -2.13 6.08
CA TYR A 73 -1.58 -2.28 4.62
C TYR A 73 -0.59 -1.39 3.87
N GLY A 74 -0.18 -0.26 4.46
CA GLY A 74 0.86 0.61 3.92
C GLY A 74 2.25 -0.03 3.89
N ASN A 75 2.51 -1.06 4.70
CA ASN A 75 3.76 -1.80 4.67
C ASN A 75 3.77 -2.75 3.46
N ALA A 76 4.63 -2.48 2.48
CA ALA A 76 4.65 -3.24 1.23
C ALA A 76 4.93 -4.74 1.44
N LEU A 77 5.84 -5.09 2.37
CA LEU A 77 6.16 -6.47 2.69
C LEU A 77 4.97 -7.17 3.38
N ALA A 78 4.34 -6.48 4.32
CA ALA A 78 3.17 -6.99 5.03
C ALA A 78 1.98 -7.23 4.07
N ARG A 79 1.70 -6.24 3.23
CA ARG A 79 0.66 -6.33 2.19
C ARG A 79 0.90 -7.47 1.19
N ARG A 80 2.13 -7.66 0.69
CA ARG A 80 2.42 -8.72 -0.30
C ARG A 80 2.38 -10.12 0.33
N SER A 81 2.83 -10.26 1.57
CA SER A 81 2.80 -11.53 2.31
C SER A 81 1.45 -11.85 2.96
N GLY A 82 0.50 -10.90 2.99
CA GLY A 82 -0.77 -11.05 3.69
C GLY A 82 -0.60 -11.08 5.22
N GLY A 83 0.38 -10.36 5.75
CA GLY A 83 0.67 -10.29 7.19
C GLY A 83 1.30 -11.55 7.77
N GLU A 84 2.04 -12.33 6.96
CA GLU A 84 2.63 -13.62 7.39
C GLU A 84 3.45 -13.47 8.68
N ILE A 85 4.23 -12.38 8.81
CA ILE A 85 5.01 -12.07 10.01
C ILE A 85 4.13 -11.67 11.19
N ASP A 86 3.01 -10.96 10.97
CA ASP A 86 2.09 -10.56 12.05
C ASP A 86 1.45 -11.79 12.71
N PHE A 87 0.99 -12.76 11.91
CA PHE A 87 0.44 -14.02 12.45
C PHE A 87 1.53 -14.92 13.05
N ALA A 88 2.76 -14.92 12.48
CA ALA A 88 3.89 -15.63 13.06
C ALA A 88 4.29 -15.05 14.42
N LEU A 89 4.22 -13.73 14.58
CA LEU A 89 4.41 -13.06 15.86
C LEU A 89 3.37 -13.52 16.89
N TYR A 90 2.08 -13.52 16.52
CA TYR A 90 1.02 -13.98 17.42
C TYR A 90 1.31 -15.40 17.92
N ALA A 91 1.65 -16.31 17.00
CA ALA A 91 2.01 -17.68 17.33
C ALA A 91 3.25 -17.74 18.24
N ALA A 92 4.27 -16.90 17.99
CA ALA A 92 5.48 -16.83 18.81
C ALA A 92 5.19 -16.36 20.24
N LEU A 93 4.32 -15.37 20.41
CA LEU A 93 3.91 -14.84 21.71
C LEU A 93 3.04 -15.85 22.48
N VAL A 94 2.08 -16.51 21.81
CA VAL A 94 1.20 -17.50 22.44
C VAL A 94 1.97 -18.70 23.00
N ARG A 95 3.08 -19.11 22.35
CA ARG A 95 3.98 -20.14 22.89
C ARG A 95 4.61 -19.75 24.24
N ARG A 96 4.61 -18.46 24.59
CA ARG A 96 5.31 -17.92 25.76
C ARG A 96 4.36 -17.46 26.86
N ALA A 97 3.24 -16.87 26.52
CA ALA A 97 2.31 -16.30 27.48
C ALA A 97 0.88 -16.26 26.91
N PRO A 98 -0.16 -16.16 27.75
CA PRO A 98 -1.50 -15.80 27.29
C PRO A 98 -1.45 -14.48 26.51
N VAL A 99 -2.06 -14.46 25.33
CA VAL A 99 -2.12 -13.26 24.47
C VAL A 99 -3.58 -12.84 24.29
N ILE A 100 -3.84 -11.57 24.51
CA ILE A 100 -5.13 -10.93 24.22
C ILE A 100 -4.91 -9.85 23.16
N LEU A 101 -5.74 -9.84 22.12
CA LEU A 101 -5.74 -8.83 21.07
C LEU A 101 -7.05 -8.06 21.10
N ASN A 102 -7.00 -6.75 21.33
CA ASN A 102 -8.11 -5.84 21.07
C ASN A 102 -8.15 -5.46 19.58
N LEU A 103 -9.35 -5.42 19.01
CA LEU A 103 -9.54 -4.99 17.62
C LEU A 103 -9.37 -3.47 17.48
N GLY A 104 -8.50 -3.05 16.56
CA GLY A 104 -8.36 -1.68 16.05
C GLY A 104 -8.84 -1.56 14.61
N ASN A 105 -8.58 -0.42 13.97
CA ASN A 105 -9.08 -0.17 12.61
C ASN A 105 -8.24 -0.82 11.51
N HIS A 106 -6.99 -1.19 11.80
CA HIS A 106 -6.11 -1.88 10.86
C HIS A 106 -6.17 -3.41 10.96
N GLU A 107 -6.83 -4.02 11.94
CA GLU A 107 -6.95 -5.50 12.05
C GLU A 107 -7.61 -6.16 10.81
N ALA A 108 -8.31 -5.40 9.97
CA ALA A 108 -8.90 -5.90 8.72
C ALA A 108 -8.18 -5.41 7.46
N ASP A 109 -6.88 -5.14 7.56
CA ASP A 109 -6.07 -4.61 6.47
C ASP A 109 -5.72 -5.64 5.40
N TYR A 110 -5.44 -6.88 5.79
CA TYR A 110 -5.15 -7.95 4.83
C TYR A 110 -6.41 -8.71 4.45
N PHE A 111 -7.15 -9.17 5.44
CA PHE A 111 -8.34 -10.01 5.29
C PHE A 111 -9.62 -9.29 5.73
N ALA A 112 -10.78 -9.93 5.54
CA ALA A 112 -12.00 -9.47 6.20
C ALA A 112 -11.84 -9.63 7.72
N LEU A 113 -12.51 -8.79 8.51
CA LEU A 113 -12.35 -8.79 9.98
C LEU A 113 -12.64 -10.16 10.60
N GLU A 114 -13.69 -10.85 10.12
CA GLU A 114 -14.04 -12.21 10.55
C GLU A 114 -12.92 -13.22 10.29
N GLU A 115 -12.28 -13.13 9.12
CA GLU A 115 -11.14 -13.99 8.79
C GLU A 115 -9.91 -13.65 9.64
N THR A 116 -9.64 -12.36 9.90
CA THR A 116 -8.55 -11.98 10.81
C THR A 116 -8.77 -12.57 12.21
N VAL A 117 -9.98 -12.42 12.76
CA VAL A 117 -10.32 -12.98 14.09
C VAL A 117 -10.08 -14.48 14.10
N LEU A 118 -10.63 -15.21 13.12
CA LEU A 118 -10.45 -16.67 13.02
C LEU A 118 -8.97 -17.07 12.93
N ARG A 119 -8.15 -16.33 12.17
CA ARG A 119 -6.71 -16.61 12.04
C ARG A 119 -5.95 -16.37 13.34
N ALA A 120 -6.25 -15.29 14.06
CA ALA A 120 -5.64 -14.98 15.34
C ALA A 120 -6.03 -16.03 16.41
N GLU A 121 -7.31 -16.41 16.47
CA GLU A 121 -7.79 -17.44 17.39
C GLU A 121 -7.23 -18.82 17.07
N ALA A 122 -7.04 -19.16 15.78
CA ALA A 122 -6.46 -20.43 15.36
C ALA A 122 -5.03 -20.66 15.89
N VAL A 123 -4.27 -19.59 16.16
CA VAL A 123 -2.95 -19.67 16.78
C VAL A 123 -2.96 -19.46 18.30
N GLY A 124 -4.16 -19.36 18.91
CA GLY A 124 -4.39 -19.31 20.35
C GLY A 124 -4.44 -17.91 20.96
N VAL A 125 -4.55 -16.85 20.15
CA VAL A 125 -4.83 -15.49 20.65
C VAL A 125 -6.29 -15.40 21.08
N LYS A 126 -6.56 -14.76 22.22
CA LYS A 126 -7.92 -14.38 22.59
C LYS A 126 -8.24 -13.01 22.01
N VAL A 127 -9.18 -12.94 21.08
CA VAL A 127 -9.56 -11.67 20.43
C VAL A 127 -10.73 -11.04 21.18
N ILE A 128 -10.68 -9.73 21.40
CA ILE A 128 -11.76 -8.95 22.03
C ILE A 128 -12.05 -7.67 21.24
N GLY A 129 -13.27 -7.15 21.35
CA GLY A 129 -13.64 -5.85 20.77
C GLY A 129 -15.15 -5.62 20.75
N ASN A 130 -15.57 -4.39 20.49
CA ASN A 130 -16.97 -3.98 20.43
C ASN A 130 -17.53 -3.81 19.00
N ILE A 131 -16.83 -4.31 17.99
CA ILE A 131 -17.25 -4.22 16.59
C ILE A 131 -18.32 -5.26 16.28
N VAL A 132 -19.42 -4.82 15.66
CA VAL A 132 -20.54 -5.69 15.25
C VAL A 132 -20.53 -5.91 13.75
N ASN A 133 -20.81 -7.14 13.32
CA ASN A 133 -21.03 -7.47 11.92
C ASN A 133 -22.43 -6.98 11.50
N ARG A 134 -22.48 -6.00 10.61
CA ARG A 134 -23.73 -5.38 10.14
C ARG A 134 -24.67 -6.38 9.47
N GLY A 135 -24.13 -7.41 8.80
CA GLY A 135 -24.93 -8.40 8.10
C GLY A 135 -25.64 -9.39 9.03
N THR A 136 -25.01 -9.72 10.17
CA THR A 136 -25.53 -10.73 11.11
C THR A 136 -26.10 -10.13 12.40
N GLY A 137 -25.76 -8.89 12.71
CA GLY A 137 -26.04 -8.23 14.00
C GLY A 137 -25.26 -8.83 15.17
N GLN A 138 -24.30 -9.72 14.92
CA GLN A 138 -23.48 -10.37 15.96
C GLN A 138 -22.11 -9.69 16.08
N PRO A 139 -21.52 -9.64 17.30
CA PRO A 139 -20.18 -9.13 17.47
C PRO A 139 -19.14 -10.03 16.77
N PHE A 140 -18.09 -9.44 16.19
CA PHE A 140 -16.98 -10.21 15.60
C PHE A 140 -16.14 -10.95 16.64
N ALA A 141 -16.09 -10.43 17.87
CA ALA A 141 -15.37 -10.98 19.00
C ALA A 141 -16.10 -10.60 20.30
N PRO A 142 -15.95 -11.34 21.41
CA PRO A 142 -16.51 -10.92 22.69
C PRO A 142 -15.90 -9.58 23.13
N ALA A 143 -16.69 -8.70 23.74
CA ALA A 143 -16.19 -7.40 24.18
C ALA A 143 -15.24 -7.48 25.39
N SER A 144 -15.21 -8.62 26.08
CA SER A 144 -14.33 -8.83 27.22
C SER A 144 -13.89 -10.28 27.39
N VAL A 145 -12.82 -10.47 28.15
CA VAL A 145 -12.31 -11.79 28.52
C VAL A 145 -11.72 -11.79 29.93
N SER A 146 -11.80 -12.94 30.60
CA SER A 146 -11.13 -13.15 31.89
C SER A 146 -9.68 -13.62 31.69
N LEU A 147 -8.77 -13.02 32.44
CA LEU A 147 -7.34 -13.31 32.44
C LEU A 147 -6.88 -13.70 33.85
N ALA A 148 -6.31 -14.89 33.98
CA ALA A 148 -5.70 -15.32 35.24
C ALA A 148 -4.30 -14.72 35.38
N LEU A 149 -4.02 -14.12 36.54
CA LEU A 149 -2.75 -13.48 36.90
C LEU A 149 -2.27 -14.06 38.24
N GLY A 150 -1.99 -15.36 38.25
CA GLY A 150 -1.61 -16.10 39.46
C GLY A 150 -2.78 -16.20 40.44
N GLY A 151 -2.64 -15.57 41.61
CA GLY A 151 -3.69 -15.51 42.63
C GLY A 151 -4.84 -14.55 42.31
N HIS A 152 -4.75 -13.83 41.19
CA HIS A 152 -5.74 -12.81 40.79
C HIS A 152 -6.44 -13.19 39.49
N THR A 153 -7.61 -12.61 39.30
CA THR A 153 -8.31 -12.61 38.02
C THR A 153 -8.49 -11.18 37.57
N ALA A 154 -8.28 -10.91 36.28
CA ALA A 154 -8.57 -9.63 35.65
C ALA A 154 -9.68 -9.79 34.61
N THR A 155 -10.50 -8.75 34.45
CA THR A 155 -11.42 -8.62 33.32
C THR A 155 -10.84 -7.61 32.34
N VAL A 156 -10.54 -8.07 31.13
CA VAL A 156 -10.00 -7.24 30.05
C VAL A 156 -11.12 -6.89 29.08
N VAL A 157 -11.39 -5.60 28.89
CA VAL A 157 -12.41 -5.08 27.97
C VAL A 157 -11.73 -4.38 26.79
N GLY A 158 -12.22 -4.62 25.57
CA GLY A 158 -11.69 -4.05 24.34
C GLY A 158 -12.66 -3.08 23.68
N LEU A 159 -12.16 -1.94 23.20
CA LEU A 159 -12.91 -0.97 22.39
C LEU A 159 -12.14 -0.59 21.13
N ALA A 160 -12.88 -0.47 20.03
CA ALA A 160 -12.42 -0.05 18.71
C ALA A 160 -12.95 1.35 18.36
N PRO A 161 -12.30 2.08 17.44
CA PRO A 161 -12.73 3.42 17.04
C PRO A 161 -14.02 3.36 16.19
N ASP A 162 -14.86 4.38 16.29
CA ASP A 162 -16.13 4.48 15.56
C ASP A 162 -16.03 5.22 14.21
N ALA A 163 -14.88 5.83 13.95
CA ALA A 163 -14.63 6.59 12.74
C ALA A 163 -14.50 5.67 11.51
N LEU A 164 -15.61 5.35 10.83
CA LEU A 164 -15.65 4.45 9.66
C LEU A 164 -14.60 4.78 8.56
N ALA A 165 -14.21 6.06 8.45
CA ALA A 165 -13.19 6.51 7.50
C ALA A 165 -11.77 5.98 7.77
N THR A 166 -11.47 5.56 9.01
CA THR A 166 -10.16 4.99 9.39
C THR A 166 -10.01 3.52 9.02
N TYR A 167 -11.12 2.84 8.71
CA TYR A 167 -11.11 1.44 8.26
C TYR A 167 -10.91 1.34 6.74
N ARG A 168 -10.32 0.23 6.27
CA ARG A 168 -10.15 -0.06 4.84
C ARG A 168 -11.49 -0.07 4.11
N VAL A 169 -11.58 0.60 2.96
CA VAL A 169 -12.84 0.76 2.19
C VAL A 169 -13.55 -0.57 1.93
N ALA A 170 -12.79 -1.63 1.66
CA ALA A 170 -13.31 -2.95 1.37
C ALA A 170 -14.14 -3.58 2.51
N VAL A 171 -13.84 -3.24 3.77
CA VAL A 171 -14.52 -3.86 4.93
C VAL A 171 -15.64 -3.00 5.50
N ARG A 172 -15.66 -1.68 5.21
CA ARG A 172 -16.68 -0.75 5.74
C ARG A 172 -18.13 -1.23 5.62
N PRO A 173 -18.58 -1.86 4.50
CA PRO A 173 -19.95 -2.32 4.38
C PRO A 173 -20.36 -3.38 5.41
N SER A 174 -19.42 -4.14 5.97
CA SER A 174 -19.70 -5.19 6.97
C SER A 174 -19.63 -4.68 8.41
N LEU A 175 -19.20 -3.45 8.66
CA LEU A 175 -18.96 -2.94 10.01
C LEU A 175 -20.18 -2.16 10.52
N ASP A 176 -20.58 -2.48 11.74
CA ASP A 176 -21.43 -1.64 12.58
C ASP A 176 -20.62 -1.19 13.80
N LEU A 177 -20.43 0.12 13.90
CA LEU A 177 -19.51 0.76 14.83
C LEU A 177 -20.33 1.64 15.78
N ALA A 178 -20.35 1.27 17.06
CA ALA A 178 -20.97 2.07 18.09
C ALA A 178 -20.03 3.20 18.54
N ASP A 179 -20.58 4.36 18.88
CA ASP A 179 -19.84 5.39 19.62
C ASP A 179 -19.27 4.74 20.89
N PRO A 180 -17.94 4.79 21.11
CA PRO A 180 -17.31 4.03 22.17
C PRO A 180 -17.71 4.52 23.56
N VAL A 181 -18.01 5.81 23.71
CA VAL A 181 -18.41 6.40 25.01
C VAL A 181 -19.84 6.02 25.34
N VAL A 182 -20.75 6.04 24.36
CA VAL A 182 -22.14 5.57 24.52
C VAL A 182 -22.16 4.09 24.84
N TRP A 183 -21.41 3.29 24.06
CA TRP A 183 -21.29 1.85 24.29
C TRP A 183 -20.74 1.54 25.69
N ALA A 184 -19.68 2.24 26.12
CA ALA A 184 -19.08 2.05 27.43
C ALA A 184 -20.04 2.38 28.59
N LYS A 185 -20.82 3.47 28.48
CA LYS A 185 -21.83 3.83 29.50
C LYS A 185 -22.84 2.71 29.74
N GLU A 186 -23.23 2.02 28.69
CA GLU A 186 -24.17 0.90 28.76
C GLU A 186 -23.51 -0.38 29.30
N HIS A 187 -22.26 -0.66 28.92
CA HIS A 187 -21.64 -1.97 29.13
C HIS A 187 -20.65 -2.05 30.30
N PHE A 188 -19.91 -0.98 30.60
CA PHE A 188 -18.89 -0.98 31.67
C PHE A 188 -19.44 -1.33 33.05
N PRO A 189 -20.63 -0.85 33.49
CA PRO A 189 -21.15 -1.20 34.80
C PRO A 189 -21.27 -2.72 35.00
N ARG A 190 -21.68 -3.43 33.95
CA ARG A 190 -21.80 -4.90 33.95
C ARG A 190 -20.45 -5.60 33.75
N LEU A 191 -19.61 -5.11 32.84
CA LEU A 191 -18.38 -5.79 32.44
C LEU A 191 -17.24 -5.57 33.45
N LEU A 192 -17.08 -4.35 33.96
CA LEU A 192 -16.02 -3.97 34.89
C LEU A 192 -16.49 -4.00 36.36
N GLY A 193 -17.76 -4.34 36.60
CA GLY A 193 -18.27 -4.62 37.93
C GLY A 193 -18.33 -3.39 38.84
N ALA A 194 -18.87 -2.27 38.35
CA ALA A 194 -19.12 -1.10 39.17
C ALA A 194 -20.07 -1.46 40.34
N GLY A 195 -19.51 -1.78 41.52
CA GLY A 195 -20.28 -1.99 42.75
C GLY A 195 -20.41 -3.43 43.27
N THR A 196 -19.68 -4.43 42.78
CA THR A 196 -19.63 -5.75 43.47
C THR A 196 -18.44 -5.81 44.42
N GLU A 197 -18.67 -5.57 45.71
CA GLU A 197 -17.72 -5.93 46.76
C GLU A 197 -17.52 -7.45 46.75
N GLY A 198 -16.42 -7.93 46.16
CA GLY A 198 -16.00 -9.32 46.33
C GLY A 198 -15.72 -9.59 47.81
N ASN A 199 -15.96 -10.82 48.26
CA ASN A 199 -15.62 -11.21 49.63
C ASN A 199 -14.17 -11.74 49.69
N ALA A 200 -13.64 -11.93 50.91
CA ALA A 200 -12.27 -12.42 51.10
C ALA A 200 -11.98 -13.80 50.43
N ALA A 201 -13.02 -14.58 50.09
CA ALA A 201 -12.89 -15.86 49.40
C ALA A 201 -12.97 -15.74 47.86
N ASN A 202 -13.48 -14.63 47.32
CA ASN A 202 -13.57 -14.37 45.89
C ASN A 202 -13.44 -12.85 45.62
N PRO A 203 -12.20 -12.33 45.57
CA PRO A 203 -11.95 -10.91 45.36
C PRO A 203 -12.47 -10.45 44.00
N PRO A 204 -12.87 -9.17 43.85
CA PRO A 204 -13.35 -8.66 42.57
C PRO A 204 -12.25 -8.73 41.52
N ALA A 205 -12.62 -9.04 40.27
CA ALA A 205 -11.67 -9.10 39.17
C ALA A 205 -11.06 -7.71 38.89
N LEU A 206 -9.76 -7.67 38.63
CA LEU A 206 -9.03 -6.44 38.33
C LEU A 206 -9.51 -5.87 36.98
N PRO A 207 -9.93 -4.59 36.93
CA PRO A 207 -10.41 -3.98 35.69
C PRO A 207 -9.24 -3.58 34.78
N ILE A 208 -9.28 -4.04 33.53
CA ILE A 208 -8.32 -3.66 32.48
C ILE A 208 -9.11 -3.21 31.25
N VAL A 209 -8.76 -2.05 30.69
CA VAL A 209 -9.36 -1.51 29.47
C VAL A 209 -8.27 -1.35 28.41
N LEU A 210 -8.49 -1.97 27.25
CA LEU A 210 -7.74 -1.76 26.03
C LEU A 210 -8.61 -0.91 25.10
N SER A 211 -8.31 0.38 25.00
CA SER A 211 -9.03 1.32 24.15
C SER A 211 -8.20 1.66 22.92
N HIS A 212 -8.74 1.39 21.73
CA HIS A 212 -8.18 1.84 20.46
C HIS A 212 -8.98 3.04 19.90
N CYS A 213 -9.58 3.85 20.77
CA CYS A 213 -10.50 4.93 20.38
C CYS A 213 -9.81 6.29 20.23
N GLY A 214 -8.56 6.42 20.65
CA GLY A 214 -7.80 7.66 20.67
C GLY A 214 -8.10 8.56 21.88
N LEU A 215 -7.18 9.49 22.15
CA LEU A 215 -7.18 10.29 23.38
C LEU A 215 -8.49 11.06 23.64
N GLY A 216 -9.15 11.52 22.57
CA GLY A 216 -10.40 12.28 22.69
C GLY A 216 -11.50 11.46 23.36
N ALA A 217 -11.75 10.25 22.87
CA ALA A 217 -12.71 9.33 23.47
C ALA A 217 -12.22 8.81 24.82
N ASP A 218 -10.92 8.49 24.94
CA ASP A 218 -10.33 7.96 26.18
C ASP A 218 -10.54 8.90 27.37
N ARG A 219 -10.50 10.23 27.17
CA ARG A 219 -10.80 11.21 28.24
C ARG A 219 -12.20 11.06 28.83
N GLU A 220 -13.17 10.70 28.01
CA GLU A 220 -14.55 10.47 28.46
C GLU A 220 -14.71 9.07 29.05
N LEU A 221 -14.06 8.06 28.45
CA LEU A 221 -14.04 6.68 28.95
C LEU A 221 -13.42 6.56 30.34
N LEU A 222 -12.35 7.31 30.63
CA LEU A 222 -11.69 7.34 31.94
C LEU A 222 -12.62 7.75 33.08
N LYS A 223 -13.69 8.50 32.79
CA LYS A 223 -14.70 8.90 33.80
C LYS A 223 -15.68 7.78 34.15
N LEU A 224 -15.67 6.69 33.36
CA LEU A 224 -16.63 5.59 33.46
C LEU A 224 -16.02 4.31 34.06
N VAL A 225 -14.70 4.25 34.17
CA VAL A 225 -14.01 3.07 34.70
C VAL A 225 -13.95 3.10 36.23
N PRO A 226 -14.02 1.94 36.91
CA PRO A 226 -13.81 1.87 38.35
C PRO A 226 -12.38 2.27 38.75
N GLU A 227 -12.20 2.70 40.00
CA GLU A 227 -10.88 3.00 40.56
C GLU A 227 -9.97 1.76 40.53
N GLY A 228 -8.67 1.95 40.25
CA GLY A 228 -7.71 0.85 40.16
C GLY A 228 -7.64 0.19 38.78
N THR A 229 -8.25 0.81 37.77
CA THR A 229 -8.22 0.33 36.38
C THR A 229 -6.83 0.50 35.76
N LEU A 230 -6.36 -0.54 35.05
CA LEU A 230 -5.27 -0.40 34.10
C LEU A 230 -5.87 -0.03 32.73
N PHE A 231 -5.65 1.21 32.30
CA PHE A 231 -6.20 1.73 31.04
C PHE A 231 -5.07 1.92 30.03
N SER A 232 -5.07 1.11 28.96
CA SER A 232 -4.21 1.32 27.81
C SER A 232 -5.00 2.00 26.70
N GLY A 233 -4.55 3.18 26.27
CA GLY A 233 -5.05 3.80 25.05
C GLY A 233 -4.09 3.59 23.86
N ALA A 234 -4.60 3.77 22.65
CA ALA A 234 -3.88 3.63 21.37
C ALA A 234 -4.52 4.55 20.30
N HIS A 235 -4.28 4.33 19.00
CA HIS A 235 -4.82 5.05 17.83
C HIS A 235 -4.25 6.47 17.63
N SER A 236 -3.97 7.20 18.71
CA SER A 236 -3.39 8.55 18.67
C SER A 236 -1.85 8.56 18.56
N HIS A 237 -1.21 7.38 18.61
CA HIS A 237 0.24 7.21 18.53
C HIS A 237 1.01 8.05 19.58
N LEU A 238 0.42 8.23 20.77
CA LEU A 238 1.01 8.98 21.86
C LEU A 238 1.92 8.07 22.68
N ARG A 239 2.83 8.65 23.46
CA ARG A 239 3.65 7.91 24.42
C ARG A 239 3.65 8.66 25.73
N PHE A 240 3.10 8.05 26.80
CA PHE A 240 3.08 8.60 28.15
C PHE A 240 2.53 7.57 29.15
N VAL A 241 2.74 7.85 30.44
CA VAL A 241 2.07 7.20 31.56
C VAL A 241 1.56 8.30 32.48
N GLU A 242 0.29 8.22 32.87
CA GLU A 242 -0.39 9.17 33.76
C GLU A 242 -1.16 8.38 34.82
N SER A 243 -1.13 8.83 36.07
CA SER A 243 -1.81 8.16 37.18
C SER A 243 -2.92 9.05 37.75
N PHE A 244 -4.11 8.48 37.90
CA PHE A 244 -5.28 9.11 38.53
C PHE A 244 -5.65 8.30 39.77
N GLU A 245 -5.21 8.76 40.94
CA GLU A 245 -5.38 8.02 42.20
C GLU A 245 -4.76 6.61 42.13
N ARG A 246 -5.57 5.56 41.94
CA ARG A 246 -5.11 4.17 41.71
C ARG A 246 -5.24 3.69 40.27
N THR A 247 -5.95 4.43 39.41
CA THR A 247 -6.08 4.13 37.99
C THR A 247 -4.83 4.60 37.26
N VAL A 248 -4.30 3.79 36.35
CA VAL A 248 -3.15 4.17 35.51
C VAL A 248 -3.60 4.20 34.06
N TYR A 249 -3.37 5.32 33.39
CA TYR A 249 -3.65 5.53 31.98
C TYR A 249 -2.36 5.74 31.21
N PHE A 250 -2.16 4.99 30.13
CA PHE A 250 -0.94 5.09 29.35
C PHE A 250 -1.16 4.80 27.88
N HIS A 251 -0.27 5.32 27.04
CA HIS A 251 -0.11 4.93 25.64
C HIS A 251 1.33 4.44 25.43
N THR A 252 1.51 3.41 24.62
CA THR A 252 2.82 2.76 24.43
C THR A 252 3.71 3.43 23.38
N GLY A 253 3.20 4.44 22.66
CA GLY A 253 3.81 4.89 21.42
C GLY A 253 3.31 4.04 20.26
N THR A 254 4.17 3.84 19.26
CA THR A 254 3.78 3.26 17.98
C THR A 254 4.98 2.60 17.30
N TRP A 255 4.74 1.75 16.29
CA TRP A 255 5.73 0.94 15.57
C TRP A 255 6.63 0.10 16.48
N MET A 256 6.10 -0.31 17.63
CA MET A 256 6.81 -1.03 18.69
C MET A 256 8.14 -0.37 19.11
N GLN A 257 8.32 0.94 18.94
CA GLN A 257 9.54 1.59 19.45
C GLN A 257 9.65 1.45 20.97
N HIS A 258 8.49 1.41 21.62
CA HIS A 258 8.35 1.13 23.04
C HIS A 258 7.18 0.17 23.24
N ILE A 259 7.25 -0.55 24.34
CA ILE A 259 6.16 -1.30 24.94
C ILE A 259 5.97 -0.79 26.38
N ALA A 260 4.94 -1.25 27.07
CA ALA A 260 4.79 -1.00 28.49
C ALA A 260 4.83 -2.32 29.28
N LEU A 261 5.60 -2.33 30.35
CA LEU A 261 5.51 -3.35 31.39
C LEU A 261 4.58 -2.81 32.49
N ALA A 262 3.38 -3.38 32.61
CA ALA A 262 2.45 -3.06 33.67
C ALA A 262 2.57 -4.12 34.78
N TRP A 263 3.23 -3.72 35.86
CA TRP A 263 3.45 -4.54 37.04
C TRP A 263 2.26 -4.43 37.98
N LEU A 264 1.67 -5.56 38.35
CA LEU A 264 0.71 -5.62 39.44
C LEU A 264 1.49 -5.79 40.74
N CYS A 265 1.50 -4.77 41.59
CA CYS A 265 2.27 -4.74 42.81
C CYS A 265 1.37 -4.61 44.04
N ARG A 266 1.82 -5.16 45.16
CA ARG A 266 1.24 -4.90 46.47
C ARG A 266 2.00 -3.77 47.16
N ASP A 267 1.29 -2.73 47.59
CA ASP A 267 1.88 -1.65 48.39
C ASP A 267 2.13 -2.07 49.85
N GLU A 268 2.80 -1.21 50.63
CA GLU A 268 3.12 -1.47 52.04
C GLU A 268 1.87 -1.71 52.91
N ALA A 269 0.72 -1.18 52.51
CA ALA A 269 -0.56 -1.37 53.18
C ALA A 269 -1.28 -2.67 52.74
N GLY A 270 -0.71 -3.41 51.80
CA GLY A 270 -1.26 -4.66 51.29
C GLY A 270 -2.24 -4.49 50.12
N ALA A 271 -2.44 -3.26 49.61
CA ALA A 271 -3.36 -3.00 48.51
C ALA A 271 -2.70 -3.20 47.14
N LEU A 272 -3.47 -3.72 46.18
CA LEU A 272 -2.99 -3.92 44.81
C LEU A 272 -3.00 -2.59 44.04
N ARG A 273 -1.92 -2.34 43.29
CA ARG A 273 -1.73 -1.20 42.40
C ARG A 273 -1.00 -1.60 41.13
N TRP A 274 -1.27 -0.89 40.05
CA TRP A 274 -0.50 -0.99 38.82
C TRP A 274 0.66 0.00 38.83
N GLN A 275 1.84 -0.47 38.46
CA GLN A 275 2.99 0.36 38.13
C GLN A 275 3.36 0.11 36.66
N VAL A 276 3.28 1.15 35.84
CA VAL A 276 3.54 1.04 34.40
C VAL A 276 4.86 1.67 34.05
N GLU A 277 5.70 0.92 33.36
CA GLU A 277 7.02 1.35 32.89
C GLU A 277 7.11 1.23 31.37
N PRO A 278 7.37 2.33 30.64
CA PRO A 278 7.70 2.27 29.22
C PRO A 278 9.09 1.67 29.01
N VAL A 279 9.21 0.66 28.14
CA VAL A 279 10.47 -0.01 27.82
C VAL A 279 10.75 0.12 26.32
N PRO A 280 11.92 0.62 25.90
CA PRO A 280 12.28 0.70 24.49
C PRO A 280 12.52 -0.69 23.89
N VAL A 281 12.17 -0.86 22.61
CA VAL A 281 12.52 -2.03 21.81
C VAL A 281 13.43 -1.56 20.68
N PRO A 282 14.76 -1.56 20.89
CA PRO A 282 15.71 -1.10 19.89
C PRO A 282 15.78 -2.07 18.71
N ALA A 283 15.91 -1.54 17.48
CA ALA A 283 15.94 -2.37 16.27
C ALA A 283 17.20 -3.25 16.18
N ASP A 284 18.30 -2.83 16.80
CA ASP A 284 19.56 -3.56 16.93
C ASP A 284 19.63 -4.41 18.22
N GLY A 285 18.51 -4.55 18.93
CA GLY A 285 18.42 -5.38 20.13
C GLY A 285 18.45 -6.89 19.85
N PRO A 286 18.53 -7.72 20.91
CA PRO A 286 18.45 -9.18 20.80
C PRO A 286 17.14 -9.64 20.14
N VAL A 287 17.21 -10.70 19.34
CA VAL A 287 16.07 -11.22 18.55
C VAL A 287 15.71 -12.65 18.93
N ASP A 288 14.43 -12.99 18.82
CA ASP A 288 13.98 -14.38 18.78
C ASP A 288 14.45 -15.03 17.46
N PRO A 289 15.26 -16.10 17.50
CA PRO A 289 15.87 -16.64 16.29
C PRO A 289 14.86 -17.29 15.34
N GLU A 290 13.77 -17.86 15.86
CA GLU A 290 12.72 -18.48 15.03
C GLU A 290 11.96 -17.42 14.23
N LEU A 291 11.44 -16.39 14.90
CA LEU A 291 10.73 -15.30 14.23
C LEU A 291 11.66 -14.48 13.33
N ALA A 292 12.92 -14.29 13.72
CA ALA A 292 13.92 -13.65 12.85
C ALA A 292 14.15 -14.45 11.55
N ALA A 293 14.18 -15.78 11.63
CA ALA A 293 14.26 -16.64 10.44
C ALA A 293 13.00 -16.48 9.56
N VAL A 294 11.80 -16.50 10.14
CA VAL A 294 10.55 -16.23 9.41
C VAL A 294 10.58 -14.87 8.73
N ILE A 295 11.01 -13.81 9.42
CA ILE A 295 11.11 -12.47 8.85
C ILE A 295 12.07 -12.47 7.66
N ARG A 296 13.24 -13.10 7.78
CA ARG A 296 14.22 -13.21 6.69
C ARG A 296 13.62 -13.96 5.49
N ASP A 297 12.99 -15.11 5.71
CA ASP A 297 12.44 -15.95 4.65
C ASP A 297 11.22 -15.28 3.97
N VAL A 298 10.42 -14.51 4.71
CA VAL A 298 9.35 -13.67 4.16
C VAL A 298 9.94 -12.51 3.34
N ARG A 299 11.00 -11.84 3.84
CA ARG A 299 11.71 -10.80 3.07
C ARG A 299 12.30 -11.34 1.77
N GLU A 300 12.86 -12.54 1.80
CA GLU A 300 13.43 -13.19 0.62
C GLU A 300 12.37 -13.50 -0.43
N ARG A 301 11.21 -14.04 -0.02
CA ARG A 301 10.11 -14.38 -0.93
C ARG A 301 9.37 -13.16 -1.50
N TRP A 302 9.22 -12.10 -0.71
CA TRP A 302 8.23 -11.05 -0.99
C TRP A 302 8.80 -9.66 -1.23
N LEU A 303 10.07 -9.38 -0.86
CA LEU A 303 10.70 -8.12 -1.24
C LEU A 303 11.12 -8.19 -2.70
N ILE A 304 10.60 -7.25 -3.47
CA ILE A 304 11.00 -7.05 -4.86
C ILE A 304 12.26 -6.18 -4.89
N PRO A 305 13.00 -6.20 -6.00
CA PRO A 305 14.17 -5.36 -6.21
C PRO A 305 14.07 -3.91 -5.74
N GLU A 306 12.96 -3.27 -6.08
CA GLU A 306 12.69 -1.86 -5.86
C GLU A 306 12.66 -1.55 -4.38
N ASP A 307 12.08 -2.45 -3.57
CA ASP A 307 12.02 -2.31 -2.11
C ASP A 307 13.42 -2.26 -1.47
N ARG A 308 14.39 -2.96 -2.08
CA ARG A 308 15.78 -3.10 -1.59
C ARG A 308 16.69 -1.98 -2.09
N ALA A 309 16.25 -1.19 -3.07
CA ALA A 309 17.06 -0.13 -3.65
C ALA A 309 17.38 0.94 -2.60
N VAL A 310 18.65 1.32 -2.47
CA VAL A 310 19.07 2.41 -1.59
C VAL A 310 18.67 3.75 -2.19
N VAL A 311 17.83 4.49 -1.47
CA VAL A 311 17.29 5.79 -1.91
C VAL A 311 18.03 7.00 -1.32
N GLY A 312 18.93 6.76 -0.38
CA GLY A 312 19.76 7.77 0.24
C GLY A 312 20.40 7.24 1.52
N GLN A 313 20.98 8.14 2.32
CA GLN A 313 21.61 7.77 3.58
C GLN A 313 21.22 8.74 4.70
N THR A 314 21.29 8.25 5.94
CA THR A 314 21.33 9.12 7.12
C THR A 314 22.66 8.94 7.87
N LYS A 315 23.07 9.97 8.61
CA LYS A 315 24.30 9.93 9.43
C LYS A 315 24.13 9.12 10.73
N ARG A 316 22.90 9.02 11.22
CA ARG A 316 22.55 8.33 12.47
C ARG A 316 21.12 7.84 12.36
N ALA A 317 20.80 6.78 13.09
CA ALA A 317 19.44 6.31 13.21
C ALA A 317 18.57 7.43 13.80
N MET A 318 17.35 7.54 13.28
CA MET A 318 16.31 8.45 13.73
C MET A 318 15.10 7.64 14.17
N ASP A 319 14.54 7.96 15.33
CA ASP A 319 13.20 7.45 15.68
C ASP A 319 12.11 8.10 14.81
N THR A 320 10.85 7.69 14.98
CA THR A 320 9.73 8.20 14.14
C THR A 320 9.53 9.70 14.34
N ALA A 321 9.69 10.21 15.56
CA ALA A 321 9.51 11.63 15.86
C ALA A 321 10.67 12.47 15.32
N GLU A 322 11.90 11.96 15.38
CA GLU A 322 13.08 12.55 14.77
C GLU A 322 12.99 12.58 13.24
N ALA A 323 12.53 11.50 12.62
CA ALA A 323 12.31 11.43 11.17
C ALA A 323 11.21 12.42 10.73
N ALA A 324 10.14 12.56 11.53
CA ALA A 324 9.10 13.54 11.27
C ALA A 324 9.60 14.99 11.38
N ARG A 325 10.42 15.31 12.40
CA ARG A 325 11.08 16.61 12.53
C ARG A 325 12.09 16.87 11.42
N PHE A 326 12.83 15.84 11.00
CA PHE A 326 13.71 15.90 9.84
C PHE A 326 12.91 16.28 8.58
N ALA A 327 11.80 15.61 8.31
CA ALA A 327 10.96 15.95 7.18
C ALA A 327 10.34 17.36 7.29
N ALA A 328 9.88 17.78 8.47
CA ALA A 328 9.42 19.15 8.69
C ALA A 328 10.53 20.16 8.36
N GLN A 329 11.78 19.90 8.73
CA GLN A 329 12.94 20.70 8.35
C GLN A 329 13.13 20.76 6.84
N VAL A 330 13.04 19.63 6.13
CA VAL A 330 13.16 19.62 4.67
C VAL A 330 12.03 20.42 4.01
N ILE A 331 10.79 20.32 4.51
CA ILE A 331 9.66 21.12 4.03
C ILE A 331 9.91 22.61 4.24
N ARG A 332 10.38 23.00 5.44
CA ARG A 332 10.70 24.39 5.77
C ARG A 332 11.69 24.98 4.77
N GLU A 333 12.80 24.26 4.53
CA GLU A 333 13.84 24.67 3.58
C GLU A 333 13.32 24.73 2.14
N GLY A 334 12.64 23.67 1.68
CA GLY A 334 12.13 23.57 0.31
C GLY A 334 11.05 24.62 -0.01
N ALA A 335 10.16 24.89 0.92
CA ALA A 335 9.10 25.90 0.78
C ALA A 335 9.58 27.34 1.05
N LYS A 336 10.83 27.51 1.52
CA LYS A 336 11.37 28.80 2.01
C LYS A 336 10.40 29.43 3.02
N ALA A 337 9.99 28.62 4.00
CA ALA A 337 9.10 29.00 5.09
C ALA A 337 9.91 29.24 6.38
N ASP A 338 9.35 30.01 7.31
CA ASP A 338 9.95 30.26 8.62
C ASP A 338 9.70 29.10 9.58
N ALA A 339 8.57 28.41 9.45
CA ALA A 339 8.25 27.19 10.17
C ALA A 339 7.55 26.17 9.28
N ALA A 340 7.63 24.90 9.64
CA ALA A 340 6.91 23.83 8.96
C ALA A 340 6.36 22.82 9.95
N PHE A 341 5.24 22.21 9.57
CA PHE A 341 4.45 21.30 10.39
C PHE A 341 4.12 20.05 9.59
N VAL A 342 4.16 18.88 10.22
CA VAL A 342 3.68 17.63 9.64
C VAL A 342 2.93 16.84 10.70
N GLY A 343 1.75 16.32 10.36
CA GLY A 343 0.92 15.55 11.29
C GLY A 343 1.62 14.27 11.74
N ASN A 344 1.48 13.92 13.03
CA ASN A 344 2.13 12.75 13.65
C ASN A 344 1.87 11.42 12.94
N THR A 345 0.68 11.24 12.35
CA THR A 345 0.27 10.03 11.64
C THR A 345 0.85 9.90 10.22
N THR A 346 1.57 10.92 9.74
CA THR A 346 2.21 10.90 8.42
C THR A 346 3.40 9.94 8.36
N PHE A 347 4.04 9.71 9.51
CA PHE A 347 5.25 8.89 9.60
C PHE A 347 4.95 7.55 10.21
N GLY A 348 5.52 6.50 9.62
CA GLY A 348 5.42 5.14 10.12
C GLY A 348 6.64 4.77 10.93
N SER A 349 7.68 4.29 10.28
CA SER A 349 8.92 3.95 10.96
C SER A 349 9.84 5.17 11.17
N GLY A 350 10.90 4.94 11.95
CA GLY A 350 12.09 5.80 11.91
C GLY A 350 12.93 5.53 10.64
N LEU A 351 14.10 6.15 10.58
CA LEU A 351 15.11 5.94 9.53
C LEU A 351 16.36 5.29 10.11
N PRO A 352 16.97 4.29 9.44
CA PRO A 352 18.20 3.65 9.91
C PRO A 352 19.40 4.59 9.74
N ALA A 353 20.50 4.30 10.46
CA ALA A 353 21.81 4.88 10.19
C ALA A 353 22.40 4.26 8.91
N GLY A 354 23.11 5.04 8.10
CA GLY A 354 23.69 4.56 6.85
C GLY A 354 22.66 4.50 5.73
N ASP A 355 22.71 3.45 4.91
CA ASP A 355 21.82 3.27 3.77
C ASP A 355 20.35 3.18 4.19
N VAL A 356 19.50 3.92 3.48
CA VAL A 356 18.05 3.87 3.58
C VAL A 356 17.53 3.23 2.30
N THR A 357 16.88 2.08 2.41
CA THR A 357 16.21 1.39 1.30
C THR A 357 14.86 2.04 0.96
N GLN A 358 14.31 1.73 -0.22
CA GLN A 358 12.98 2.19 -0.62
C GLN A 358 11.90 1.71 0.36
N LEU A 359 12.01 0.47 0.84
CA LEU A 359 11.10 -0.08 1.85
C LEU A 359 11.12 0.74 3.13
N GLU A 360 12.31 1.02 3.66
CA GLU A 360 12.48 1.80 4.90
C GLU A 360 12.02 3.25 4.70
N PHE A 361 12.27 3.83 3.52
CA PHE A 361 11.80 5.15 3.18
C PHE A 361 10.28 5.24 3.08
N ASP A 362 9.62 4.26 2.44
CA ASP A 362 8.16 4.23 2.32
C ASP A 362 7.46 3.86 3.64
N ALA A 363 8.10 3.01 4.46
CA ALA A 363 7.65 2.74 5.82
C ALA A 363 7.78 3.99 6.70
N CYS A 364 8.84 4.79 6.53
CA CYS A 364 9.02 6.04 7.26
C CYS A 364 8.04 7.11 6.75
N VAL A 365 8.09 7.46 5.47
CA VAL A 365 7.23 8.47 4.84
C VAL A 365 6.07 7.77 4.14
N ARG A 366 4.96 7.58 4.86
CA ARG A 366 3.85 6.74 4.39
C ARG A 366 3.10 7.35 3.20
N PHE A 367 2.91 8.66 3.24
CA PHE A 367 2.11 9.38 2.25
C PHE A 367 2.97 10.34 1.41
N ASP A 368 2.53 10.61 0.19
CA ASP A 368 3.09 11.67 -0.64
C ASP A 368 2.00 12.67 -1.02
N GLY A 369 2.33 13.95 -0.98
CA GLY A 369 1.39 15.03 -1.20
C GLY A 369 2.10 16.36 -1.44
N SER A 370 1.38 17.29 -2.06
CA SER A 370 1.85 18.66 -2.29
C SER A 370 2.12 19.37 -0.96
N ILE A 371 3.07 20.29 -0.95
CA ILE A 371 3.29 21.20 0.18
C ILE A 371 2.35 22.40 0.03
N TYR A 372 1.79 22.87 1.14
CA TYR A 372 0.98 24.07 1.22
C TYR A 372 1.70 25.10 2.07
N THR A 373 1.55 26.37 1.72
CA THR A 373 2.11 27.50 2.48
C THR A 373 1.02 28.48 2.88
N ALA A 374 1.20 29.12 4.03
CA ALA A 374 0.34 30.19 4.50
C ALA A 374 1.17 31.25 5.23
N SER A 375 0.54 32.39 5.55
CA SER A 375 1.14 33.42 6.39
C SER A 375 0.28 33.67 7.62
N ILE A 376 0.90 33.64 8.80
CA ILE A 376 0.26 33.85 10.11
C ILE A 376 1.06 34.86 10.93
N ASP A 377 0.44 35.42 11.97
CA ASP A 377 1.17 36.24 12.96
C ASP A 377 2.01 35.39 13.92
N GLY A 378 2.94 36.03 14.61
CA GLY A 378 3.86 35.38 15.54
C GLY A 378 3.18 34.79 16.77
N ALA A 379 2.15 35.46 17.30
CA ALA A 379 1.39 34.94 18.44
C ALA A 379 0.77 33.58 18.10
N ARG A 380 0.18 33.46 16.90
CA ARG A 380 -0.36 32.19 16.40
C ARG A 380 0.73 31.15 16.17
N LEU A 381 1.87 31.54 15.58
CA LEU A 381 2.98 30.62 15.35
C LEU A 381 3.51 30.04 16.67
N ARG A 382 3.70 30.88 17.69
CA ARG A 382 4.15 30.49 19.02
C ARG A 382 3.20 29.45 19.64
N ALA A 383 1.90 29.71 19.59
CA ALA A 383 0.90 28.79 20.09
C ALA A 383 0.94 27.42 19.38
N LEU A 384 1.10 27.41 18.05
CA LEU A 384 1.20 26.18 17.27
C LEU A 384 2.47 25.38 17.59
N LEU A 385 3.62 26.04 17.76
CA LEU A 385 4.87 25.37 18.11
C LEU A 385 4.85 24.82 19.55
N LEU A 386 4.18 25.50 20.48
CA LEU A 386 3.99 25.00 21.85
C LEU A 386 3.10 23.74 21.91
N ALA A 387 2.14 23.61 21.00
CA ALA A 387 1.25 22.44 20.91
C ALA A 387 1.85 21.27 20.08
N ALA A 388 2.94 21.53 19.37
CA ALA A 388 3.64 20.56 18.52
C ALA A 388 4.65 19.70 19.31
N ASN A 389 5.24 18.71 18.63
CA ASN A 389 6.34 17.89 19.13
C ASN A 389 6.04 17.20 20.48
N GLN A 390 4.80 16.74 20.67
CA GLN A 390 4.39 16.08 21.91
C GLN A 390 5.20 14.79 22.13
N GLY A 391 5.61 14.56 23.37
CA GLY A 391 6.47 13.45 23.79
C GLY A 391 6.07 12.89 25.16
N PRO A 392 6.88 12.03 25.77
CA PRO A 392 6.58 11.41 27.07
C PRO A 392 6.40 12.42 28.20
N ASP A 393 7.13 13.54 28.16
CA ASP A 393 7.09 14.54 29.23
C ASP A 393 6.03 15.63 29.02
N THR A 394 5.25 15.58 27.93
CA THR A 394 4.17 16.53 27.70
C THR A 394 3.09 16.36 28.80
N PRO A 395 2.70 17.42 29.54
CA PRO A 395 1.69 17.31 30.57
C PRO A 395 0.37 16.76 30.03
N PHE A 396 -0.31 15.88 30.76
CA PHE A 396 -1.56 15.25 30.29
C PHE A 396 -2.62 16.27 29.83
N ALA A 397 -2.78 17.38 30.55
CA ALA A 397 -3.73 18.43 30.18
C ALA A 397 -3.39 19.14 28.85
N ALA A 398 -2.12 19.15 28.45
CA ALA A 398 -1.64 19.77 27.21
C ALA A 398 -1.65 18.79 26.02
N ARG A 399 -1.99 17.51 26.24
CA ARG A 399 -2.03 16.50 25.16
C ARG A 399 -3.28 16.62 24.32
N GLY A 400 -3.06 16.71 23.01
CA GLY A 400 -4.08 16.54 21.98
C GLY A 400 -4.10 15.09 21.48
N GLY A 401 -5.21 14.66 20.87
CA GLY A 401 -5.25 13.35 20.20
C GLY A 401 -4.39 13.32 18.94
N GLU A 402 -4.55 14.32 18.08
CA GLU A 402 -3.62 14.58 16.98
C GLU A 402 -2.72 15.76 17.33
N PHE A 403 -1.47 15.71 16.85
CA PHE A 403 -0.53 16.81 16.97
C PHE A 403 0.41 16.87 15.75
N ASN A 404 1.15 17.96 15.63
CA ASN A 404 2.17 18.12 14.58
C ASN A 404 3.57 17.87 15.14
N HIS A 405 4.45 17.26 14.35
CA HIS A 405 5.88 17.51 14.45
C HIS A 405 6.19 18.82 13.73
N ALA A 406 6.98 19.68 14.34
CA ALA A 406 7.22 21.01 13.82
C ALA A 406 8.65 21.48 14.05
N VAL A 407 9.11 22.34 13.14
CA VAL A 407 10.33 23.12 13.28
C VAL A 407 10.03 24.58 12.96
N GLY A 408 10.64 25.49 13.71
CA GLY A 408 10.42 26.93 13.59
C GLY A 408 11.54 27.74 14.22
N PRO A 409 11.43 29.08 14.24
CA PRO A 409 12.40 29.94 14.91
C PRO A 409 12.27 29.83 16.44
N GLU A 410 13.40 29.98 17.14
CA GLU A 410 13.44 29.99 18.60
C GLU A 410 12.88 31.29 19.19
N VAL A 411 13.10 32.41 18.50
CA VAL A 411 12.61 33.73 18.88
C VAL A 411 11.50 34.14 17.92
N ILE A 412 10.34 34.44 18.48
CA ILE A 412 9.14 34.84 17.74
C ILE A 412 8.70 36.20 18.23
N GLU A 413 8.40 37.10 17.31
CA GLU A 413 7.82 38.41 17.59
C GLU A 413 6.33 38.36 17.24
N ASP A 414 5.46 38.64 18.22
CA ASP A 414 4.03 38.37 18.10
C ASP A 414 3.35 39.10 16.92
N ALA A 415 3.79 40.34 16.63
CA ALA A 415 3.24 41.15 15.54
C ALA A 415 3.86 40.85 14.16
N HIS A 416 4.94 40.07 14.10
CA HIS A 416 5.60 39.74 12.83
C HIS A 416 4.79 38.70 12.05
N ARG A 417 4.83 38.78 10.72
CA ARG A 417 4.16 37.84 9.82
C ARG A 417 5.13 36.77 9.36
N TYR A 418 4.88 35.52 9.76
CA TYR A 418 5.69 34.37 9.41
C TYR A 418 5.03 33.57 8.28
N ARG A 419 5.84 33.04 7.37
CA ARG A 419 5.42 32.02 6.41
C ARG A 419 5.54 30.64 7.06
N ILE A 420 4.48 29.87 6.98
CA ILE A 420 4.46 28.48 7.45
C ILE A 420 4.20 27.53 6.30
N ALA A 421 4.65 26.30 6.43
CA ALA A 421 4.40 25.23 5.48
C ALA A 421 3.83 23.97 6.14
N THR A 422 3.02 23.21 5.42
CA THR A 422 2.48 21.92 5.84
C THR A 422 2.23 21.01 4.63
N THR A 423 1.88 19.75 4.88
CA THR A 423 1.47 18.80 3.83
C THR A 423 0.01 19.05 3.42
N ASP A 424 -0.39 18.50 2.28
CA ASP A 424 -1.79 18.52 1.83
C ASP A 424 -2.76 17.99 2.90
N TRP A 425 -2.37 16.94 3.64
CA TRP A 425 -3.12 16.40 4.75
C TRP A 425 -3.31 17.42 5.87
N GLY A 426 -2.24 18.11 6.28
CA GLY A 426 -2.32 19.16 7.30
C GLY A 426 -3.21 20.32 6.87
N ALA A 427 -3.14 20.72 5.59
CA ALA A 427 -3.97 21.77 5.03
C ALA A 427 -5.47 21.38 4.96
N LYS A 428 -5.78 20.16 4.50
CA LYS A 428 -7.15 19.63 4.46
C LYS A 428 -7.77 19.50 5.86
N ASN A 429 -6.96 19.19 6.86
CA ASN A 429 -7.37 19.01 8.24
C ASN A 429 -7.03 20.22 9.12
N THR A 430 -7.16 21.44 8.57
CA THR A 430 -6.64 22.65 9.24
C THR A 430 -7.21 22.85 10.63
N ALA A 431 -8.51 22.62 10.83
CA ALA A 431 -9.14 22.81 12.13
C ALA A 431 -8.56 21.86 13.19
N ARG A 432 -8.23 20.62 12.80
CA ARG A 432 -7.72 19.59 13.71
C ARG A 432 -6.27 19.82 14.10
N TYR A 433 -5.42 20.21 13.16
CA TYR A 433 -3.98 20.40 13.41
C TYR A 433 -3.57 21.83 13.76
N PHE A 434 -4.36 22.81 13.34
CA PHE A 434 -4.00 24.22 13.45
C PHE A 434 -5.05 25.06 14.17
N GLY A 435 -6.23 24.54 14.50
CA GLY A 435 -7.29 25.26 15.23
C GLY A 435 -7.89 26.46 14.50
N GLU A 436 -8.62 27.30 15.23
CA GLU A 436 -9.31 28.50 14.71
C GLU A 436 -8.56 29.82 14.98
N PRO A 437 -8.65 30.85 14.12
CA PRO A 437 -9.38 30.83 12.85
C PRO A 437 -8.67 29.96 11.81
N ALA A 438 -9.46 29.30 10.95
CA ALA A 438 -8.94 28.48 9.86
C ALA A 438 -7.87 29.22 9.03
N ILE A 439 -6.76 28.53 8.75
CA ILE A 439 -5.65 29.07 7.99
C ILE A 439 -5.96 28.96 6.49
N ALA A 440 -5.81 30.07 5.77
CA ALA A 440 -5.93 30.09 4.31
C ALA A 440 -4.62 29.59 3.67
N TRP A 441 -4.65 28.34 3.18
CA TRP A 441 -3.50 27.68 2.57
C TRP A 441 -3.40 27.93 1.06
N THR A 442 -2.18 28.04 0.56
CA THR A 442 -1.87 28.09 -0.87
C THR A 442 -1.04 26.87 -1.26
N GLU A 443 -1.51 26.09 -2.24
CA GLU A 443 -0.80 24.91 -2.73
C GLU A 443 0.49 25.28 -3.47
N ARG A 444 1.54 24.47 -3.27
CA ARG A 444 2.82 24.51 -3.99
C ARG A 444 2.99 23.16 -4.69
N PRO A 445 2.31 22.93 -5.82
CA PRO A 445 2.25 21.61 -6.47
C PRO A 445 3.61 21.13 -7.00
N GLU A 446 4.56 22.03 -7.18
CA GLU A 446 5.94 21.72 -7.54
C GLU A 446 6.75 21.10 -6.39
N LEU A 447 6.27 21.21 -5.15
CA LEU A 447 6.90 20.68 -3.95
C LEU A 447 6.09 19.49 -3.44
N ARG A 448 6.72 18.31 -3.39
CA ARG A 448 6.10 17.08 -2.86
C ARG A 448 6.91 16.51 -1.71
N LEU A 449 6.22 16.00 -0.69
CA LEU A 449 6.85 15.51 0.54
C LEU A 449 7.94 14.46 0.27
N LYS A 450 7.62 13.35 -0.40
CA LYS A 450 8.59 12.28 -0.65
C LYS A 450 9.76 12.77 -1.50
N THR A 451 9.47 13.61 -2.50
CA THR A 451 10.51 14.18 -3.37
C THR A 451 11.50 15.02 -2.58
N LEU A 452 11.01 15.88 -1.69
CA LEU A 452 11.83 16.73 -0.84
C LEU A 452 12.70 15.88 0.11
N VAL A 453 12.08 14.97 0.87
CA VAL A 453 12.81 14.14 1.84
C VAL A 453 13.86 13.28 1.14
N ARG A 454 13.53 12.64 0.02
CA ARG A 454 14.47 11.83 -0.76
C ARG A 454 15.65 12.65 -1.27
N ALA A 455 15.40 13.87 -1.79
CA ALA A 455 16.47 14.75 -2.24
C ALA A 455 17.45 15.12 -1.11
N ARG A 456 16.96 15.23 0.14
CA ARG A 456 17.83 15.46 1.30
C ARG A 456 18.67 14.24 1.65
N LEU A 457 18.07 13.05 1.67
CA LEU A 457 18.79 11.78 1.95
C LEU A 457 19.90 11.50 0.92
N VAL A 458 19.70 11.86 -0.36
CA VAL A 458 20.73 11.73 -1.40
C VAL A 458 21.89 12.71 -1.18
N ARG A 459 21.61 13.95 -0.76
CA ARG A 459 22.68 14.93 -0.47
C ARG A 459 23.58 14.47 0.67
N ASP A 460 22.99 13.88 1.71
CA ASP A 460 23.76 13.38 2.85
C ASP A 460 24.68 12.20 2.47
N ARG A 461 24.30 11.40 1.45
CA ARG A 461 25.16 10.35 0.84
C ARG A 461 26.36 10.94 0.08
N VAL A 462 26.16 12.00 -0.70
CA VAL A 462 27.23 12.63 -1.50
C VAL A 462 28.29 13.32 -0.61
N LEU A 463 27.89 13.77 0.58
CA LEU A 463 28.80 14.40 1.54
C LEU A 463 29.57 13.40 2.42
N ALA A 464 29.34 12.09 2.27
CA ALA A 464 29.97 11.01 3.03
C ALA A 464 30.90 10.16 2.13
N PHE A 465 32.18 10.50 2.04
CA PHE A 465 33.25 9.66 1.46
C PHE A 465 34.46 9.60 2.43
N PRO A 466 35.27 8.53 2.42
CA PRO A 466 35.31 7.60 3.54
C PRO A 466 36.66 7.53 4.28
N ALA A 467 36.63 7.15 5.55
CA ALA A 467 37.81 6.64 6.26
C ALA A 467 38.04 5.16 5.90
N THR A 468 39.30 4.84 5.66
CA THR A 468 39.88 3.57 5.18
C THR A 468 39.43 2.32 5.93
N ALA A 469 39.10 1.25 5.20
CA ALA A 469 38.83 -0.08 5.72
C ALA A 469 40.02 -1.03 5.49
N GLU A 470 40.46 -1.71 6.55
CA GLU A 470 41.31 -2.92 6.51
C GLU A 470 40.44 -4.19 6.49
N GLN A 471 41.01 -5.27 5.94
CA GLN A 471 40.33 -6.44 5.37
C GLN A 471 40.11 -7.65 6.31
N SER A 472 38.97 -8.34 6.07
CA SER A 472 38.75 -9.83 5.96
C SER A 472 38.78 -10.75 7.21
N PRO A 473 38.27 -12.02 7.16
CA PRO A 473 37.29 -12.69 6.25
C PRO A 473 36.25 -13.65 6.95
N SER A 474 35.23 -14.14 6.23
CA SER A 474 34.72 -15.54 6.29
C SER A 474 33.54 -15.79 5.34
N GLN A 475 33.65 -16.81 4.49
CA GLN A 475 32.69 -17.25 3.46
C GLN A 475 31.61 -18.22 3.97
N THR A 476 30.41 -18.17 3.41
CA THR A 476 29.63 -19.35 2.98
C THR A 476 28.62 -18.95 1.92
N ALA A 477 28.55 -19.70 0.83
CA ALA A 477 28.02 -19.30 -0.47
C ALA A 477 26.48 -19.15 -0.49
N THR A 478 26.04 -17.92 -0.66
CA THR A 478 24.76 -17.53 -1.30
C THR A 478 25.03 -17.34 -2.79
N LEU A 479 24.18 -17.88 -3.67
CA LEU A 479 24.16 -17.46 -5.08
C LEU A 479 23.77 -15.99 -5.09
N ASP A 480 24.74 -15.15 -5.40
CA ASP A 480 24.59 -13.72 -5.32
C ASP A 480 23.83 -13.22 -6.58
N PRO A 481 23.08 -12.10 -6.50
CA PRO A 481 22.39 -11.53 -7.66
C PRO A 481 23.31 -11.11 -8.82
N GLU A 482 24.56 -10.72 -8.54
CA GLU A 482 25.62 -10.56 -9.54
C GLU A 482 26.02 -11.90 -10.16
N THR A 483 26.00 -13.03 -9.44
CA THR A 483 26.24 -14.38 -9.99
C THR A 483 25.13 -14.80 -10.97
N LEU A 484 23.88 -14.38 -10.74
CA LEU A 484 22.74 -14.67 -11.63
C LEU A 484 22.75 -13.77 -12.88
N VAL A 485 23.11 -12.49 -12.71
CA VAL A 485 23.34 -11.57 -13.85
C VAL A 485 24.55 -12.03 -14.66
N GLU A 486 25.62 -12.48 -13.99
CA GLU A 486 26.81 -13.08 -14.58
C GLU A 486 26.49 -14.38 -15.33
N PHE A 487 25.58 -15.19 -14.79
CA PHE A 487 25.10 -16.40 -15.44
C PHE A 487 24.27 -16.07 -16.69
N GLY A 488 23.35 -15.09 -16.62
CA GLY A 488 22.60 -14.59 -17.76
C GLY A 488 23.50 -13.98 -18.85
N ARG A 489 24.52 -13.22 -18.43
CA ARG A 489 25.57 -12.66 -19.30
C ARG A 489 26.35 -13.75 -20.01
N ARG A 490 26.77 -14.82 -19.31
CA ARG A 490 27.45 -15.98 -19.90
C ARG A 490 26.57 -16.76 -20.87
N LEU A 491 25.27 -16.86 -20.61
CA LEU A 491 24.33 -17.48 -21.56
C LEU A 491 24.13 -16.61 -22.80
N PHE A 492 24.07 -15.29 -22.65
CA PHE A 492 23.98 -14.36 -23.78
C PHE A 492 25.23 -14.39 -24.66
N GLU A 493 26.43 -14.33 -24.05
CA GLU A 493 27.73 -14.47 -24.73
C GLU A 493 27.88 -15.84 -25.42
N ALA A 494 27.25 -16.90 -24.89
CA ALA A 494 27.37 -18.26 -25.44
C ALA A 494 26.32 -18.63 -26.51
N TYR A 495 25.16 -17.96 -26.55
CA TYR A 495 24.00 -18.43 -27.34
C TYR A 495 23.29 -17.35 -28.17
N ALA A 496 23.63 -16.06 -28.04
CA ALA A 496 23.07 -15.02 -28.91
C ALA A 496 23.72 -15.04 -30.32
N PRO A 497 22.97 -14.78 -31.41
CA PRO A 497 23.54 -14.68 -32.76
C PRO A 497 24.59 -13.55 -32.86
N ASP A 498 25.61 -13.74 -33.71
CA ASP A 498 26.73 -12.81 -33.88
C ASP A 498 26.26 -11.36 -34.16
N GLU A 499 25.20 -11.20 -34.95
CA GLU A 499 24.64 -9.87 -35.26
C GLU A 499 24.05 -9.14 -34.03
N ILE A 500 23.58 -9.90 -33.03
CA ILE A 500 23.01 -9.34 -31.78
C ILE A 500 24.12 -9.04 -30.76
N GLN A 501 25.20 -9.84 -30.75
CA GLN A 501 26.35 -9.63 -29.87
C GLN A 501 27.20 -8.43 -30.29
N GLU A 502 27.28 -8.13 -31.60
CA GLU A 502 28.00 -6.96 -32.12
C GLU A 502 27.28 -5.63 -31.85
N GLU A 503 25.96 -5.67 -31.63
CA GLU A 503 25.11 -4.48 -31.53
C GLU A 503 24.54 -4.23 -30.11
N PHE A 504 24.51 -5.23 -29.22
CA PHE A 504 23.90 -5.14 -27.88
C PHE A 504 24.69 -5.84 -26.76
N GLU A 505 24.81 -5.20 -25.60
CA GLU A 505 25.36 -5.80 -24.36
C GLU A 505 24.23 -6.35 -23.46
N PHE A 506 24.54 -7.39 -22.66
CA PHE A 506 23.57 -8.00 -21.74
C PHE A 506 23.26 -7.03 -20.59
N PRO A 507 22.00 -6.58 -20.42
CA PRO A 507 21.67 -5.51 -19.51
C PRO A 507 21.70 -5.99 -18.05
N SER A 508 22.31 -5.17 -17.19
CA SER A 508 22.06 -5.20 -15.75
C SER A 508 20.59 -4.93 -15.46
N LYS A 509 20.18 -5.26 -14.24
CA LYS A 509 18.80 -5.06 -13.78
C LYS A 509 18.35 -3.60 -13.81
N GLN A 510 19.26 -2.66 -13.54
CA GLN A 510 18.98 -1.24 -13.67
C GLN A 510 18.74 -0.87 -15.14
N GLU A 511 19.56 -1.38 -16.06
CA GLU A 511 19.39 -1.17 -17.51
C GLU A 511 18.10 -1.82 -18.03
N TRP A 512 17.65 -2.92 -17.42
CA TRP A 512 16.35 -3.53 -17.70
C TRP A 512 15.18 -2.65 -17.28
N ASP A 513 15.20 -2.12 -16.05
CA ASP A 513 14.13 -1.24 -15.57
C ASP A 513 14.09 0.08 -16.36
N GLU A 514 15.27 0.60 -16.72
CA GLU A 514 15.42 1.74 -17.62
C GLU A 514 14.90 1.44 -19.03
N PHE A 515 15.21 0.27 -19.58
CA PHE A 515 14.67 -0.22 -20.86
C PHE A 515 13.14 -0.32 -20.81
N ALA A 516 12.58 -0.96 -19.79
CA ALA A 516 11.14 -1.13 -19.63
C ALA A 516 10.43 0.23 -19.53
N ALA A 517 10.97 1.17 -18.75
CA ALA A 517 10.44 2.53 -18.62
C ALA A 517 10.53 3.31 -19.95
N ARG A 518 11.66 3.19 -20.66
CA ARG A 518 11.88 3.82 -21.98
C ARG A 518 10.95 3.27 -23.05
N LEU A 519 10.78 1.95 -23.10
CA LEU A 519 9.86 1.28 -24.01
C LEU A 519 8.41 1.65 -23.70
N GLN A 520 8.02 1.69 -22.42
CA GLN A 520 6.69 2.15 -22.00
C GLN A 520 6.45 3.61 -22.43
N ALA A 521 7.42 4.49 -22.26
CA ALA A 521 7.33 5.86 -22.73
C ALA A 521 7.22 5.96 -24.27
N ALA A 522 7.88 5.05 -25.01
CA ALA A 522 7.76 4.98 -26.46
C ALA A 522 6.36 4.50 -26.90
N LEU A 523 5.81 3.48 -26.23
CA LEU A 523 4.45 2.97 -26.44
C LEU A 523 3.38 4.04 -26.19
N GLU A 524 3.57 4.85 -25.14
CA GLU A 524 2.65 5.93 -24.76
C GLU A 524 2.79 7.21 -25.59
N SER A 525 3.95 7.40 -26.23
CA SER A 525 4.21 8.54 -27.11
C SER A 525 3.35 8.46 -28.37
N ASN A 526 3.06 9.59 -29.01
CA ASN A 526 2.42 9.60 -30.33
C ASN A 526 3.43 9.44 -31.49
N ASP A 527 4.63 8.93 -31.23
CA ASP A 527 5.73 8.84 -32.22
C ASP A 527 6.04 7.38 -32.60
N LEU A 528 5.62 6.98 -33.81
CA LEU A 528 5.91 5.65 -34.34
C LEU A 528 7.39 5.42 -34.66
N ARG A 529 8.16 6.47 -34.97
CA ARG A 529 9.60 6.33 -35.22
C ARG A 529 10.33 6.02 -33.94
N ARG A 530 9.94 6.68 -32.85
CA ARG A 530 10.42 6.38 -31.51
C ARG A 530 10.10 4.95 -31.12
N LEU A 531 8.89 4.45 -31.38
CA LEU A 531 8.55 3.05 -31.11
C LEU A 531 9.35 2.07 -31.97
N ALA A 532 9.46 2.33 -33.28
CA ALA A 532 10.21 1.49 -34.22
C ALA A 532 11.69 1.33 -33.85
N ALA A 533 12.30 2.36 -33.26
CA ALA A 533 13.70 2.33 -32.86
C ALA A 533 14.03 1.30 -31.76
N TYR A 534 13.03 0.78 -31.03
CA TYR A 534 13.23 -0.23 -29.99
C TYR A 534 13.26 -1.67 -30.53
N GLU A 535 13.11 -1.90 -31.84
CA GLU A 535 13.03 -3.26 -32.40
C GLU A 535 14.24 -4.14 -32.04
N PRO A 536 15.47 -3.67 -32.22
CA PRO A 536 16.65 -4.48 -31.94
C PRO A 536 16.78 -4.79 -30.44
N GLU A 537 16.58 -3.76 -29.61
CA GLU A 537 16.68 -3.85 -28.15
C GLU A 537 15.58 -4.77 -27.57
N ALA A 538 14.35 -4.67 -28.05
CA ALA A 538 13.23 -5.50 -27.61
C ALA A 538 13.36 -6.97 -28.05
N ARG A 539 13.99 -7.23 -29.20
CA ARG A 539 14.28 -8.60 -29.67
C ARG A 539 15.35 -9.27 -28.81
N ALA A 540 16.43 -8.56 -28.51
CA ALA A 540 17.49 -9.05 -27.62
C ALA A 540 16.93 -9.33 -26.21
N ALA A 541 16.16 -8.39 -25.66
CA ALA A 541 15.44 -8.52 -24.40
C ALA A 541 14.53 -9.76 -24.34
N LEU A 542 13.76 -10.02 -25.40
CA LEU A 542 12.86 -11.19 -25.45
C LEU A 542 13.62 -12.51 -25.43
N LEU A 543 14.76 -12.61 -26.14
CA LEU A 543 15.61 -13.80 -26.13
C LEU A 543 16.13 -14.09 -24.71
N ALA A 544 16.58 -13.04 -24.01
CA ALA A 544 17.05 -13.14 -22.63
C ALA A 544 15.95 -13.59 -21.66
N LEU A 545 14.75 -12.99 -21.74
CA LEU A 545 13.62 -13.36 -20.88
C LEU A 545 13.16 -14.81 -21.11
N ARG A 546 13.21 -15.32 -22.34
CA ARG A 546 12.83 -16.71 -22.65
C ARG A 546 13.84 -17.74 -22.13
N ALA A 547 15.08 -17.33 -21.86
CA ALA A 547 16.08 -18.19 -21.27
C ALA A 547 15.89 -18.37 -19.74
N LEU A 548 15.02 -17.57 -19.10
CA LEU A 548 14.78 -17.58 -17.66
C LEU A 548 13.34 -18.02 -17.33
N PRO A 549 13.13 -19.22 -16.77
CA PRO A 549 11.80 -19.76 -16.51
C PRO A 549 10.90 -18.89 -15.63
N GLU A 550 11.45 -18.16 -14.66
CA GLU A 550 10.68 -17.27 -13.77
C GLU A 550 10.14 -15.99 -14.45
N TYR A 551 10.62 -15.64 -15.65
CA TYR A 551 10.23 -14.43 -16.38
C TYR A 551 9.28 -14.70 -17.56
N GLY A 552 8.68 -15.90 -17.63
CA GLY A 552 7.78 -16.30 -18.72
C GLY A 552 6.64 -15.30 -19.00
N ASP A 553 6.04 -14.73 -17.95
CA ASP A 553 4.98 -13.72 -18.08
C ASP A 553 5.48 -12.40 -18.73
N TYR A 554 6.70 -11.98 -18.41
CA TYR A 554 7.33 -10.79 -19.01
C TYR A 554 7.75 -11.06 -20.46
N ALA A 555 8.23 -12.27 -20.74
CA ALA A 555 8.53 -12.69 -22.11
C ALA A 555 7.26 -12.71 -22.97
N ASP A 556 6.15 -13.22 -22.44
CA ASP A 556 4.85 -13.21 -23.11
C ASP A 556 4.34 -11.78 -23.35
N TRP A 557 4.45 -10.90 -22.34
CA TRP A 557 4.09 -9.49 -22.47
C TRP A 557 4.94 -8.78 -23.55
N LEU A 558 6.26 -8.95 -23.54
CA LEU A 558 7.17 -8.32 -24.50
C LEU A 558 6.98 -8.89 -25.91
N THR A 559 6.66 -10.18 -26.04
CA THR A 559 6.36 -10.83 -27.33
C THR A 559 5.23 -10.09 -28.05
N GLU A 560 4.14 -9.74 -27.35
CA GLU A 560 3.03 -9.02 -27.97
C GLU A 560 3.37 -7.58 -28.35
N ARG A 561 4.30 -6.94 -27.64
CA ARG A 561 4.74 -5.56 -27.91
C ARG A 561 5.79 -5.48 -29.01
N LEU A 562 6.64 -6.51 -29.15
CA LEU A 562 7.61 -6.63 -30.25
C LEU A 562 6.90 -6.66 -31.62
N ASP A 563 5.70 -7.21 -31.66
CA ASP A 563 4.85 -7.22 -32.86
C ASP A 563 4.42 -5.79 -33.27
N TYR A 564 4.07 -4.93 -32.29
CA TYR A 564 3.79 -3.51 -32.54
C TYR A 564 5.02 -2.75 -33.01
N ILE A 565 6.17 -3.02 -32.38
CA ILE A 565 7.45 -2.40 -32.71
C ILE A 565 7.87 -2.74 -34.16
N THR A 566 7.77 -4.02 -34.53
CA THR A 566 8.10 -4.49 -35.89
C THR A 566 7.15 -3.87 -36.92
N ALA A 567 5.85 -3.81 -36.63
CA ALA A 567 4.89 -3.17 -37.52
C ALA A 567 5.14 -1.65 -37.65
N ALA A 568 5.53 -0.98 -36.56
CA ALA A 568 5.92 0.43 -36.60
C ALA A 568 7.15 0.65 -37.48
N GLN A 569 8.16 -0.22 -37.40
CA GLN A 569 9.35 -0.17 -38.26
C GLN A 569 8.98 -0.31 -39.75
N GLN A 570 8.11 -1.26 -40.09
CA GLN A 570 7.61 -1.45 -41.45
C GLN A 570 6.77 -0.27 -41.94
N ALA A 571 5.91 0.29 -41.07
CA ALA A 571 5.10 1.46 -41.40
C ALA A 571 5.93 2.73 -41.61
N VAL A 572 7.02 2.91 -40.86
CA VAL A 572 7.96 4.03 -41.00
C VAL A 572 8.84 3.89 -42.23
N ALA A 573 9.18 2.66 -42.63
CA ALA A 573 9.99 2.37 -43.81
C ALA A 573 9.21 2.43 -45.14
N ALA A 574 7.87 2.36 -45.10
CA ALA A 574 7.03 2.41 -46.29
C ALA A 574 7.03 3.83 -46.94
N PRO A 575 7.12 3.95 -48.28
CA PRO A 575 7.04 5.24 -48.95
C PRO A 575 5.67 5.89 -48.77
N ALA A 576 5.63 7.21 -48.55
CA ALA A 576 4.40 7.96 -48.25
C ALA A 576 3.33 7.81 -49.35
N PRO A 577 2.04 7.64 -49.00
CA PRO A 577 0.96 7.60 -49.98
C PRO A 577 0.79 8.95 -50.70
N LYS A 578 0.47 8.92 -52.00
CA LYS A 578 0.18 10.11 -52.80
C LYS A 578 -1.05 10.86 -52.23
N PRO A 579 -1.00 12.19 -52.08
CA PRO A 579 -2.12 12.96 -51.54
C PRO A 579 -3.35 12.90 -52.46
N ALA A 580 -4.53 12.71 -51.86
CA ALA A 580 -5.82 12.75 -52.55
C ALA A 580 -6.17 14.17 -53.03
N PRO A 581 -6.92 14.34 -54.14
CA PRO A 581 -7.26 15.65 -54.69
C PRO A 581 -8.18 16.45 -53.74
N PRO A 582 -8.06 17.78 -53.69
CA PRO A 582 -8.79 18.61 -52.73
C PRO A 582 -10.29 18.68 -53.04
N ALA A 583 -11.12 18.57 -52.00
CA ALA A 583 -12.57 18.70 -52.07
C ALA A 583 -13.01 20.16 -52.33
N PRO A 584 -14.15 20.38 -53.02
CA PRO A 584 -14.63 21.72 -53.36
C PRO A 584 -15.14 22.50 -52.14
N PRO A 585 -15.12 23.84 -52.17
CA PRO A 585 -15.41 24.69 -51.02
C PRO A 585 -16.90 24.70 -50.63
N PRO A 586 -17.24 24.90 -49.33
CA PRO A 586 -18.61 24.83 -48.85
C PRO A 586 -19.42 26.11 -49.15
N ILE A 587 -20.71 25.93 -49.44
CA ILE A 587 -21.71 26.98 -49.68
C ILE A 587 -22.23 27.50 -48.30
N PRO A 588 -22.47 28.82 -48.10
CA PRO A 588 -22.95 29.34 -46.83
C PRO A 588 -24.47 29.11 -46.63
N PRO A 589 -24.95 28.86 -45.38
CA PRO A 589 -26.37 28.70 -45.11
C PRO A 589 -27.07 30.04 -44.83
N THR A 590 -28.32 30.17 -45.30
CA THR A 590 -29.28 31.24 -44.97
C THR A 590 -29.93 31.04 -43.59
N PRO A 591 -30.34 32.11 -42.86
CA PRO A 591 -30.88 31.99 -41.51
C PRO A 591 -32.41 31.80 -41.48
N GLY A 592 -32.88 30.82 -40.69
CA GLY A 592 -34.28 30.63 -40.31
C GLY A 592 -34.41 30.46 -38.78
N PRO A 593 -35.57 30.77 -38.18
CA PRO A 593 -35.68 31.01 -36.74
C PRO A 593 -35.74 29.72 -35.90
N ALA A 594 -35.19 29.82 -34.70
CA ALA A 594 -34.97 28.74 -33.76
C ALA A 594 -36.25 28.15 -33.14
N LYS A 595 -36.27 26.82 -33.00
CA LYS A 595 -36.99 26.10 -31.94
C LYS A 595 -35.98 25.25 -31.15
N PRO A 596 -36.20 25.02 -29.85
CA PRO A 596 -35.26 24.28 -29.02
C PRO A 596 -35.53 22.78 -29.15
N ASP A 597 -34.50 22.00 -29.45
CA ASP A 597 -34.55 20.53 -29.51
C ASP A 597 -33.25 19.91 -28.98
N PRO A 598 -33.27 18.64 -28.59
CA PRO A 598 -32.49 18.09 -27.47
C PRO A 598 -31.01 17.87 -27.82
N ALA A 599 -30.19 17.62 -26.79
CA ALA A 599 -28.75 17.45 -26.91
C ALA A 599 -28.35 16.56 -28.11
N PRO A 600 -27.39 17.00 -28.97
CA PRO A 600 -27.12 16.34 -30.24
C PRO A 600 -26.44 14.99 -30.02
N LYS A 601 -27.03 13.92 -30.54
CA LYS A 601 -26.31 12.69 -30.88
C LYS A 601 -25.32 13.00 -32.01
N PRO A 602 -24.04 12.59 -31.93
CA PRO A 602 -23.10 12.74 -33.04
C PRO A 602 -23.63 11.99 -34.28
N ALA A 603 -23.68 12.67 -35.43
CA ALA A 603 -24.03 12.04 -36.69
C ALA A 603 -22.87 11.14 -37.16
N LEU A 604 -23.19 9.90 -37.55
CA LEU A 604 -22.22 8.95 -38.10
C LEU A 604 -21.73 9.42 -39.50
N PRO A 605 -20.41 9.46 -39.76
CA PRO A 605 -19.87 9.88 -41.05
C PRO A 605 -20.11 8.85 -42.17
N SER A 606 -20.18 9.35 -43.42
CA SER A 606 -20.72 8.68 -44.62
C SER A 606 -19.67 8.11 -45.60
N ALA A 607 -18.47 7.76 -45.13
CA ALA A 607 -17.51 6.92 -45.86
C ALA A 607 -16.59 6.18 -44.87
N PRO A 608 -16.14 4.93 -45.12
CA PRO A 608 -15.25 4.23 -44.20
C PRO A 608 -13.92 4.99 -44.16
N ALA A 609 -13.66 5.63 -43.02
CA ALA A 609 -12.42 6.37 -42.79
C ALA A 609 -11.23 5.42 -42.91
N GLU A 610 -10.18 5.86 -43.62
CA GLU A 610 -8.96 5.08 -43.79
C GLU A 610 -8.36 4.74 -42.42
N ILE A 611 -8.17 3.45 -42.15
CA ILE A 611 -7.58 2.96 -40.89
C ILE A 611 -6.07 2.81 -41.12
N PRO A 612 -5.23 3.66 -40.50
CA PRO A 612 -3.79 3.62 -40.72
C PRO A 612 -3.20 2.24 -40.39
N SER A 613 -2.24 1.78 -41.20
CA SER A 613 -1.53 0.51 -41.03
C SER A 613 -2.42 -0.76 -41.13
N TYR A 614 -3.70 -0.66 -41.50
CA TYR A 614 -4.58 -1.82 -41.60
C TYR A 614 -4.12 -2.84 -42.65
N ALA A 615 -3.73 -2.40 -43.84
CA ALA A 615 -3.25 -3.29 -44.90
C ALA A 615 -1.96 -4.04 -44.49
N LEU A 616 -1.07 -3.37 -43.77
CA LEU A 616 0.14 -3.97 -43.20
C LEU A 616 -0.22 -5.09 -42.22
N TRP A 617 -1.11 -4.81 -41.27
CA TRP A 617 -1.56 -5.79 -40.30
C TRP A 617 -2.34 -6.95 -40.94
N LEU A 618 -3.12 -6.68 -41.98
CA LEU A 618 -3.84 -7.72 -42.72
C LEU A 618 -2.86 -8.71 -43.39
N ASP A 619 -1.76 -8.22 -43.96
CA ASP A 619 -0.71 -9.07 -44.52
C ASP A 619 0.00 -9.91 -43.45
N ARG A 620 0.40 -9.26 -42.35
CA ARG A 620 1.02 -9.93 -41.19
C ARG A 620 0.12 -11.03 -40.61
N MET A 621 -1.19 -10.78 -40.49
CA MET A 621 -2.11 -11.74 -39.89
C MET A 621 -2.42 -12.93 -40.80
N LYS A 622 -2.42 -12.77 -42.13
CA LYS A 622 -2.64 -13.89 -43.08
C LYS A 622 -1.63 -15.02 -42.92
N THR A 623 -0.40 -14.70 -42.53
CA THR A 623 0.69 -15.68 -42.36
C THR A 623 0.79 -16.20 -40.93
N ARG A 624 0.08 -15.60 -39.97
CA ARG A 624 0.14 -15.97 -38.55
C ARG A 624 -0.73 -17.19 -38.26
N ALA A 625 -0.15 -18.21 -37.65
CA ALA A 625 -0.89 -19.38 -37.17
C ALA A 625 -1.97 -19.00 -36.14
N VAL A 626 -3.07 -19.74 -36.12
CA VAL A 626 -4.13 -19.56 -35.12
C VAL A 626 -3.59 -19.98 -33.73
N PRO A 627 -3.84 -19.21 -32.65
CA PRO A 627 -3.39 -19.58 -31.31
C PRO A 627 -3.93 -20.96 -30.88
N ALA A 628 -3.06 -21.81 -30.32
CA ALA A 628 -3.40 -23.20 -29.98
C ALA A 628 -4.58 -23.34 -29.00
N ARG A 629 -4.80 -22.34 -28.13
CA ARG A 629 -5.90 -22.32 -27.16
C ARG A 629 -7.24 -21.85 -27.75
N ALA A 630 -7.21 -21.20 -28.92
CA ALA A 630 -8.40 -20.58 -29.51
C ALA A 630 -9.50 -21.61 -29.87
N PRO A 631 -9.22 -22.74 -30.55
CA PRO A 631 -10.27 -23.69 -30.94
C PRO A 631 -11.12 -24.21 -29.78
N ALA A 632 -10.52 -24.40 -28.60
CA ALA A 632 -11.22 -24.89 -27.41
C ALA A 632 -12.10 -23.83 -26.73
N LEU A 633 -11.73 -22.55 -26.83
CA LEU A 633 -12.42 -21.46 -26.14
C LEU A 633 -13.47 -20.78 -27.03
N LEU A 634 -13.20 -20.65 -28.33
CA LEU A 634 -13.98 -19.84 -29.27
C LEU A 634 -15.49 -20.12 -29.25
N PRO A 635 -15.99 -21.37 -29.35
CA PRO A 635 -17.44 -21.61 -29.40
C PRO A 635 -18.18 -21.03 -28.19
N ARG A 636 -17.58 -21.15 -26.99
CA ARG A 636 -18.15 -20.62 -25.75
C ARG A 636 -18.09 -19.10 -25.73
N LEU A 637 -16.96 -18.52 -26.09
CA LEU A 637 -16.77 -17.07 -26.01
C LEU A 637 -17.59 -16.32 -27.08
N GLN A 638 -17.72 -16.86 -28.29
CA GLN A 638 -18.59 -16.33 -29.35
C GLN A 638 -20.05 -16.29 -28.91
N ARG A 639 -20.51 -17.36 -28.23
CA ARG A 639 -21.84 -17.40 -27.63
C ARG A 639 -22.03 -16.29 -26.60
N VAL A 640 -21.06 -16.07 -25.70
CA VAL A 640 -21.13 -15.00 -24.69
C VAL A 640 -21.22 -13.62 -25.33
N PHE A 641 -20.44 -13.36 -26.37
CA PHE A 641 -20.48 -12.07 -27.09
C PHE A 641 -21.83 -11.84 -27.76
N ALA A 642 -22.38 -12.87 -28.42
CA ALA A 642 -23.72 -12.82 -29.00
C ALA A 642 -24.82 -12.60 -27.93
N GLU A 643 -24.75 -13.29 -26.79
CA GLU A 643 -25.68 -13.12 -25.66
C GLU A 643 -25.64 -11.69 -25.08
N GLU A 644 -24.47 -11.07 -25.04
CA GLU A 644 -24.30 -9.68 -24.61
C GLU A 644 -24.55 -8.68 -25.75
N GLY A 645 -25.07 -9.12 -26.90
CA GLY A 645 -25.53 -8.25 -27.97
C GLY A 645 -24.43 -7.48 -28.69
N VAL A 646 -23.20 -8.00 -28.72
CA VAL A 646 -22.09 -7.50 -29.54
C VAL A 646 -21.70 -8.54 -30.60
N PRO A 647 -21.08 -8.15 -31.73
CA PRO A 647 -20.62 -9.10 -32.75
C PRO A 647 -19.76 -10.22 -32.15
N ALA A 648 -20.09 -11.47 -32.46
CA ALA A 648 -19.38 -12.64 -31.96
C ALA A 648 -17.91 -12.66 -32.45
N GLU A 649 -17.64 -12.03 -33.59
CA GLU A 649 -16.32 -11.89 -34.18
C GLU A 649 -15.35 -11.07 -33.31
N LEU A 650 -15.85 -10.16 -32.45
CA LEU A 650 -15.01 -9.38 -31.54
C LEU A 650 -14.34 -10.23 -30.46
N VAL A 651 -14.71 -11.51 -30.31
CA VAL A 651 -14.00 -12.46 -29.45
C VAL A 651 -12.51 -12.55 -29.79
N TRP A 652 -12.14 -12.33 -31.06
CA TRP A 652 -10.77 -12.39 -31.53
C TRP A 652 -9.89 -11.26 -30.97
N LEU A 653 -10.48 -10.29 -30.27
CA LEU A 653 -9.75 -9.37 -29.38
C LEU A 653 -8.82 -10.12 -28.42
N ALA A 654 -9.23 -11.30 -27.93
CA ALA A 654 -8.43 -12.13 -27.02
C ALA A 654 -7.11 -12.64 -27.64
N GLU A 655 -7.01 -12.75 -28.98
CA GLU A 655 -5.73 -13.06 -29.65
C GLU A 655 -4.75 -11.90 -29.48
N THR A 656 -5.23 -10.66 -29.65
CA THR A 656 -4.38 -9.46 -29.53
C THR A 656 -4.02 -9.15 -28.08
N GLU A 657 -4.93 -9.42 -27.14
CA GLU A 657 -4.73 -9.10 -25.72
C GLU A 657 -3.86 -10.13 -25.00
N SER A 658 -4.00 -11.41 -25.30
CA SER A 658 -3.37 -12.47 -24.50
C SER A 658 -2.98 -13.72 -25.27
N THR A 659 -3.13 -13.74 -26.60
CA THR A 659 -2.99 -14.97 -27.41
C THR A 659 -3.85 -16.11 -26.83
N PHE A 660 -5.06 -15.78 -26.36
CA PHE A 660 -6.00 -16.69 -25.69
C PHE A 660 -5.46 -17.37 -24.41
N ASN A 661 -4.61 -16.71 -23.63
CA ASN A 661 -4.14 -17.21 -22.33
C ASN A 661 -5.01 -16.67 -21.16
N PRO A 662 -5.86 -17.49 -20.50
CA PRO A 662 -6.68 -17.04 -19.38
C PRO A 662 -5.88 -16.64 -18.14
N ALA A 663 -4.64 -17.12 -18.01
CA ALA A 663 -3.75 -16.78 -16.90
C ALA A 663 -2.90 -15.53 -17.18
N ALA A 664 -2.97 -14.97 -18.40
CA ALA A 664 -2.12 -13.85 -18.81
C ALA A 664 -2.19 -12.68 -17.82
N ARG A 665 -1.02 -12.18 -17.43
CA ARG A 665 -0.85 -11.08 -16.49
C ARG A 665 0.09 -10.03 -17.09
N SER A 666 -0.37 -8.80 -17.14
CA SER A 666 0.44 -7.65 -17.50
C SER A 666 1.21 -7.11 -16.28
N PRO A 667 2.42 -6.54 -16.47
CA PRO A 667 3.17 -5.85 -15.43
C PRO A 667 2.39 -4.74 -14.72
N VAL A 668 1.48 -4.07 -15.44
CA VAL A 668 0.65 -2.98 -14.89
C VAL A 668 -0.69 -3.45 -14.31
N GLY A 669 -0.91 -4.76 -14.21
CA GLY A 669 -2.03 -5.35 -13.47
C GLY A 669 -3.25 -5.77 -14.29
N ALA A 670 -3.20 -5.61 -15.62
CA ALA A 670 -4.19 -6.19 -16.53
C ALA A 670 -4.15 -7.73 -16.45
N ARG A 671 -5.30 -8.40 -16.54
CA ARG A 671 -5.36 -9.85 -16.35
C ARG A 671 -6.42 -10.53 -17.22
N GLY A 672 -6.17 -11.78 -17.59
CA GLY A 672 -7.12 -12.64 -18.27
C GLY A 672 -7.12 -12.53 -19.79
N LEU A 673 -8.06 -13.23 -20.44
CA LEU A 673 -8.15 -13.31 -21.90
C LEU A 673 -8.21 -11.94 -22.59
N PHE A 674 -8.92 -11.00 -21.97
CA PHE A 674 -9.17 -9.66 -22.50
C PHE A 674 -8.39 -8.56 -21.77
N GLN A 675 -7.40 -8.95 -20.95
CA GLN A 675 -6.52 -8.02 -20.22
C GLN A 675 -7.27 -6.87 -19.53
N LEU A 676 -8.31 -7.20 -18.75
CA LEU A 676 -9.09 -6.19 -18.04
C LEU A 676 -8.28 -5.61 -16.86
N MET A 677 -8.16 -4.29 -16.80
CA MET A 677 -7.58 -3.58 -15.66
C MET A 677 -8.41 -3.83 -14.39
N PRO A 678 -7.81 -3.82 -13.19
CA PRO A 678 -8.52 -4.13 -11.95
C PRO A 678 -9.75 -3.23 -11.72
N GLU A 679 -9.63 -1.93 -11.98
CA GLU A 679 -10.71 -0.95 -11.80
C GLU A 679 -11.86 -1.20 -12.80
N THR A 680 -11.52 -1.43 -14.07
CA THR A 680 -12.49 -1.74 -15.13
C THR A 680 -13.20 -3.08 -14.87
N ALA A 681 -12.48 -4.10 -14.43
CA ALA A 681 -13.07 -5.39 -14.10
C ALA A 681 -14.07 -5.28 -12.95
N LYS A 682 -13.73 -4.54 -11.89
CA LYS A 682 -14.63 -4.27 -10.76
C LYS A 682 -15.88 -3.51 -11.17
N SER A 683 -15.75 -2.49 -12.01
CA SER A 683 -16.91 -1.72 -12.49
C SER A 683 -17.85 -2.55 -13.36
N LEU A 684 -17.34 -3.62 -13.98
CA LEU A 684 -18.11 -4.60 -14.76
C LEU A 684 -18.64 -5.76 -13.92
N GLY A 685 -18.41 -5.74 -12.59
CA GLY A 685 -18.93 -6.72 -11.65
C GLY A 685 -18.05 -7.95 -11.46
N LEU A 686 -16.79 -7.93 -11.90
CA LEU A 686 -15.83 -9.00 -11.65
C LEU A 686 -15.12 -8.83 -10.30
N GLN A 687 -14.99 -9.93 -9.57
CA GLN A 687 -14.09 -10.05 -8.42
C GLN A 687 -12.65 -10.14 -8.93
N THR A 688 -11.76 -9.28 -8.44
CA THR A 688 -10.34 -9.28 -8.83
C THR A 688 -9.45 -9.96 -7.79
N PHE A 689 -10.04 -10.68 -6.83
CA PHE A 689 -9.33 -11.32 -5.74
C PHE A 689 -10.04 -12.62 -5.31
N LEU A 690 -9.33 -13.74 -5.51
CA LEU A 690 -9.60 -15.10 -5.04
C LEU A 690 -11.08 -15.59 -5.07
N PRO A 691 -11.55 -16.11 -6.22
CA PRO A 691 -10.83 -16.17 -7.49
C PRO A 691 -10.79 -14.81 -8.19
N ASP A 692 -9.68 -14.52 -8.89
CA ASP A 692 -9.66 -13.39 -9.82
C ASP A 692 -10.47 -13.79 -11.07
N GLU A 693 -11.72 -13.36 -11.11
CA GLU A 693 -12.69 -13.72 -12.15
C GLU A 693 -12.31 -13.19 -13.53
N ARG A 694 -11.31 -12.31 -13.64
CA ARG A 694 -10.71 -11.96 -14.93
C ARG A 694 -10.01 -13.15 -15.59
N THR A 695 -9.53 -14.11 -14.78
CA THR A 695 -8.90 -15.35 -15.27
C THR A 695 -9.92 -16.43 -15.64
N ASP A 696 -11.18 -16.27 -15.24
CA ASP A 696 -12.27 -17.12 -15.70
C ASP A 696 -12.66 -16.69 -17.14
N PRO A 697 -12.53 -17.58 -18.15
CA PRO A 697 -12.76 -17.20 -19.53
C PRO A 697 -14.16 -16.65 -19.83
N GLU A 698 -15.18 -17.18 -19.16
CA GLU A 698 -16.58 -16.84 -19.44
C GLU A 698 -16.96 -15.53 -18.76
N LYS A 699 -16.59 -15.35 -17.48
CA LYS A 699 -16.79 -14.10 -16.75
C LYS A 699 -16.02 -12.95 -17.40
N SER A 700 -14.76 -13.20 -17.77
CA SER A 700 -13.90 -12.25 -18.48
C SER A 700 -14.48 -11.85 -19.83
N ALA A 701 -14.97 -12.80 -20.63
CA ALA A 701 -15.65 -12.50 -21.91
C ALA A 701 -16.93 -11.70 -21.73
N ARG A 702 -17.74 -12.05 -20.72
CA ARG A 702 -19.00 -11.34 -20.44
C ARG A 702 -18.73 -9.89 -20.05
N ALA A 703 -17.74 -9.65 -19.20
CA ALA A 703 -17.30 -8.31 -18.84
C ALA A 703 -16.76 -7.53 -20.05
N ALA A 704 -15.88 -8.14 -20.85
CA ALA A 704 -15.33 -7.51 -22.05
C ALA A 704 -16.43 -7.13 -23.07
N ALA A 705 -17.39 -8.04 -23.33
CA ALA A 705 -18.51 -7.79 -24.23
C ALA A 705 -19.41 -6.64 -23.73
N ARG A 706 -19.71 -6.59 -22.42
CA ARG A 706 -20.44 -5.47 -21.81
C ARG A 706 -19.70 -4.16 -21.96
N TYR A 707 -18.39 -4.18 -21.79
CA TYR A 707 -17.57 -2.98 -21.93
C TYR A 707 -17.50 -2.48 -23.38
N LEU A 708 -17.33 -3.38 -24.34
CA LEU A 708 -17.39 -3.06 -25.77
C LEU A 708 -18.75 -2.48 -26.17
N ARG A 709 -19.86 -3.05 -25.66
CA ARG A 709 -21.21 -2.51 -25.86
C ARG A 709 -21.35 -1.10 -25.30
N TYR A 710 -20.86 -0.86 -24.08
CA TYR A 710 -20.85 0.46 -23.45
C TYR A 710 -20.07 1.48 -24.28
N LEU A 711 -18.84 1.14 -24.70
CA LEU A 711 -18.00 1.99 -25.52
C LEU A 711 -18.64 2.27 -26.88
N HIS A 712 -19.27 1.27 -27.49
CA HIS A 712 -19.98 1.46 -28.77
C HIS A 712 -21.17 2.41 -28.63
N GLY A 713 -21.91 2.37 -27.51
CA GLY A 713 -22.94 3.35 -27.21
C GLY A 713 -22.42 4.79 -27.13
N ARG A 714 -21.12 4.98 -26.83
CA ARG A 714 -20.46 6.27 -26.68
C ARG A 714 -19.79 6.78 -27.96
N PHE A 715 -19.15 5.90 -28.72
CA PHE A 715 -18.33 6.27 -29.87
C PHE A 715 -18.95 5.90 -31.22
N GLY A 716 -19.89 4.96 -31.27
CA GLY A 716 -20.68 4.62 -32.46
C GLY A 716 -19.93 3.90 -33.59
N ASP A 717 -18.61 3.72 -33.46
CA ASP A 717 -17.73 3.18 -34.49
C ASP A 717 -16.68 2.24 -33.87
N TRP A 718 -16.52 1.04 -34.42
CA TRP A 718 -15.65 -0.01 -33.86
C TRP A 718 -14.17 0.40 -33.75
N PRO A 719 -13.53 1.02 -34.77
CA PRO A 719 -12.20 1.60 -34.62
C PRO A 719 -12.04 2.54 -33.42
N LEU A 720 -13.00 3.45 -33.19
CA LEU A 720 -12.97 4.34 -32.02
C LEU A 720 -13.22 3.60 -30.70
N VAL A 721 -14.08 2.58 -30.71
CA VAL A 721 -14.31 1.70 -29.55
C VAL A 721 -13.03 0.97 -29.15
N LEU A 722 -12.31 0.39 -30.10
CA LEU A 722 -11.05 -0.31 -29.85
C LEU A 722 -9.96 0.66 -29.37
N ALA A 723 -9.92 1.88 -29.93
CA ALA A 723 -9.02 2.92 -29.44
C ALA A 723 -9.33 3.29 -27.97
N ALA A 724 -10.61 3.38 -27.61
CA ALA A 724 -11.05 3.70 -26.25
C ALA A 724 -10.83 2.54 -25.27
N TYR A 725 -10.95 1.29 -25.75
CA TYR A 725 -10.66 0.08 -24.99
C TYR A 725 -9.20 0.04 -24.55
N ASN A 726 -8.28 0.37 -25.46
CA ASN A 726 -6.84 0.35 -25.20
C ASN A 726 -6.32 1.63 -24.51
N ALA A 727 -6.67 2.82 -25.00
CA ALA A 727 -6.10 4.09 -24.54
C ALA A 727 -6.90 4.81 -23.44
N GLY A 728 -8.08 4.27 -23.12
CA GLY A 728 -9.09 4.87 -22.26
C GLY A 728 -10.02 5.84 -22.99
N GLU A 729 -11.32 5.74 -22.70
CA GLU A 729 -12.37 6.55 -23.32
C GLU A 729 -12.18 8.07 -23.14
N GLY A 730 -11.66 8.51 -22.00
CA GLY A 730 -11.42 9.94 -21.73
C GLY A 730 -10.31 10.54 -22.58
N ARG A 731 -9.36 9.73 -23.04
CA ARG A 731 -8.32 10.16 -23.99
C ARG A 731 -8.92 10.34 -25.37
N VAL A 732 -9.60 9.31 -25.89
CA VAL A 732 -10.23 9.33 -27.22
C VAL A 732 -11.25 10.46 -27.35
N TRP A 733 -12.11 10.64 -26.34
CA TRP A 733 -13.09 11.73 -26.34
C TRP A 733 -12.43 13.12 -26.41
N ARG A 734 -11.35 13.34 -25.65
CA ARG A 734 -10.62 14.61 -25.68
C ARG A 734 -9.95 14.84 -27.03
N THR A 735 -9.33 13.82 -27.62
CA THR A 735 -8.65 13.94 -28.92
C THR A 735 -9.64 14.22 -30.05
N LEU A 736 -10.81 13.58 -30.04
CA LEU A 736 -11.90 13.88 -30.99
C LEU A 736 -12.36 15.35 -30.85
N LYS A 737 -12.60 15.79 -29.60
CA LYS A 737 -13.02 17.17 -29.30
C LYS A 737 -11.99 18.20 -29.73
N SER A 738 -10.71 17.98 -29.43
CA SER A 738 -9.64 18.94 -29.75
C SER A 738 -9.33 19.00 -31.24
N GLY A 739 -9.46 17.90 -31.96
CA GLY A 739 -9.21 17.82 -33.39
C GLY A 739 -10.41 18.17 -34.28
N ASN A 740 -11.58 18.45 -33.69
CA ASN A 740 -12.86 18.48 -34.39
C ASN A 740 -13.05 17.26 -35.32
N ALA A 741 -12.61 16.10 -34.84
CA ALA A 741 -12.55 14.86 -35.58
C ALA A 741 -13.73 13.95 -35.20
N SER A 742 -14.07 13.03 -36.10
CA SER A 742 -15.20 12.12 -35.95
C SER A 742 -14.84 10.64 -36.15
N THR A 743 -13.62 10.36 -36.59
CA THR A 743 -13.17 9.01 -36.97
C THR A 743 -11.83 8.67 -36.33
N PHE A 744 -11.54 7.37 -36.21
CA PHE A 744 -10.23 6.91 -35.72
C PHE A 744 -9.07 7.40 -36.60
N GLY A 745 -9.23 7.35 -37.92
CA GLY A 745 -8.18 7.77 -38.87
C GLY A 745 -7.72 9.21 -38.65
N GLU A 746 -8.66 10.11 -38.38
CA GLU A 746 -8.37 11.53 -38.11
C GLU A 746 -7.61 11.76 -36.79
N ILE A 747 -7.86 10.94 -35.76
CA ILE A 747 -7.22 11.10 -34.43
C ILE A 747 -6.00 10.20 -34.23
N ALA A 748 -5.77 9.21 -35.10
CA ALA A 748 -4.74 8.20 -34.91
C ALA A 748 -3.36 8.83 -34.67
N GLY A 749 -2.99 9.88 -35.42
CA GLY A 749 -1.72 10.57 -35.25
C GLY A 749 -1.52 11.25 -33.88
N ALA A 750 -2.60 11.51 -33.14
CA ALA A 750 -2.59 12.12 -31.81
C ALA A 750 -2.78 11.11 -30.65
N LEU A 751 -2.97 9.83 -30.97
CA LEU A 751 -3.07 8.75 -29.99
C LEU A 751 -1.70 8.09 -29.76
N PRO A 752 -1.53 7.35 -28.64
CA PRO A 752 -0.32 6.57 -28.36
C PRO A 752 0.08 5.64 -29.50
N ALA A 753 1.37 5.43 -29.69
CA ALA A 753 1.97 4.53 -30.68
C ALA A 753 1.45 3.10 -30.52
N GLU A 754 1.27 2.65 -29.27
CA GLU A 754 0.61 1.38 -28.96
C GLU A 754 -0.81 1.34 -29.54
N THR A 755 -1.66 2.32 -29.20
CA THR A 755 -3.04 2.38 -29.67
C THR A 755 -3.15 2.47 -31.20
N ARG A 756 -2.23 3.20 -31.84
CA ARG A 756 -2.13 3.34 -33.29
C ARG A 756 -1.86 2.02 -34.00
N MET A 757 -1.14 1.10 -33.35
CA MET A 757 -0.84 -0.23 -33.89
C MET A 757 -1.85 -1.28 -33.43
N TYR A 758 -2.42 -1.09 -32.23
CA TYR A 758 -3.42 -1.97 -31.63
C TYR A 758 -4.70 -2.04 -32.47
N VAL A 759 -5.31 -0.90 -32.79
CA VAL A 759 -6.59 -0.85 -33.52
C VAL A 759 -6.54 -1.59 -34.87
N PRO A 760 -5.58 -1.29 -35.77
CA PRO A 760 -5.48 -2.02 -37.04
C PRO A 760 -5.11 -3.51 -36.85
N LYS A 761 -4.32 -3.87 -35.83
CA LYS A 761 -4.02 -5.29 -35.51
C LYS A 761 -5.29 -6.06 -35.15
N VAL A 762 -6.11 -5.54 -34.25
CA VAL A 762 -7.36 -6.19 -33.83
C VAL A 762 -8.30 -6.38 -35.02
N LEU A 763 -8.49 -5.32 -35.82
CA LEU A 763 -9.37 -5.35 -36.98
C LEU A 763 -8.87 -6.33 -38.06
N ALA A 764 -7.57 -6.36 -38.33
CA ALA A 764 -6.96 -7.31 -39.26
C ALA A 764 -7.07 -8.75 -38.75
N THR A 765 -6.95 -8.95 -37.43
CA THR A 765 -7.14 -10.25 -36.79
C THR A 765 -8.57 -10.73 -37.03
N ILE A 766 -9.57 -9.90 -36.76
CA ILE A 766 -10.98 -10.24 -36.99
C ILE A 766 -11.24 -10.56 -38.47
N ALA A 767 -10.76 -9.72 -39.39
CA ALA A 767 -10.93 -9.95 -40.83
C ALA A 767 -10.30 -11.27 -41.28
N THR A 768 -9.12 -11.62 -40.76
CA THR A 768 -8.40 -12.85 -41.13
C THR A 768 -9.05 -14.09 -40.51
N ARG A 769 -9.47 -14.00 -39.25
CA ARG A 769 -9.92 -15.16 -38.47
C ARG A 769 -11.41 -15.45 -38.65
N ALA A 770 -12.23 -14.41 -38.77
CA ALA A 770 -13.68 -14.52 -38.93
C ALA A 770 -14.16 -14.26 -40.37
N GLY A 771 -13.30 -13.75 -41.26
CA GLY A 771 -13.70 -13.40 -42.63
C GLY A 771 -14.57 -12.14 -42.71
N VAL A 772 -14.65 -11.36 -41.64
CA VAL A 772 -15.49 -10.16 -41.53
C VAL A 772 -14.62 -8.90 -41.55
N PRO A 773 -14.64 -8.12 -42.64
CA PRO A 773 -13.89 -6.86 -42.69
C PRO A 773 -14.53 -5.80 -41.77
N PRO A 774 -13.79 -4.76 -41.35
CA PRO A 774 -14.23 -3.79 -40.34
C PRO A 774 -15.56 -3.09 -40.65
N ASP A 775 -15.80 -2.78 -41.92
CA ASP A 775 -17.01 -2.13 -42.42
C ASP A 775 -18.26 -3.03 -42.39
N ARG A 776 -18.08 -4.33 -42.17
CA ARG A 776 -19.16 -5.32 -42.07
C ARG A 776 -19.37 -5.86 -40.67
N LEU A 777 -18.67 -5.34 -39.67
CA LEU A 777 -18.95 -5.68 -38.28
C LEU A 777 -20.30 -5.10 -37.88
N ALA A 778 -21.19 -5.96 -37.38
CA ALA A 778 -22.53 -5.55 -36.99
C ALA A 778 -22.50 -4.51 -35.85
N VAL A 779 -23.53 -3.67 -35.78
CA VAL A 779 -23.74 -2.74 -34.66
C VAL A 779 -24.39 -3.51 -33.51
N PRO A 780 -24.07 -3.21 -32.24
CA PRO A 780 -24.70 -3.89 -31.10
C PRO A 780 -26.23 -3.79 -31.13
N GLY A 781 -26.91 -4.92 -30.98
CA GLY A 781 -28.38 -5.02 -30.98
C GLY A 781 -29.07 -4.94 -32.34
N ALA A 782 -28.32 -5.04 -33.44
CA ALA A 782 -28.84 -5.13 -34.81
C ALA A 782 -29.32 -6.55 -35.18
#